data_AF-A0A1V5TQS1-F1
#
_entry.id   AF-A0A1V5TQS1-F1
#
_cell.length_a   1.000
_cell.length_b   1.000
_cell.length_c   1.000
_cell.angle_alpha   90.00
_cell.angle_beta   90.00
_cell.angle_gamma   90.00
#
_symmetry.space_group_name_H-M   'P 1'
#
loop_
_entity.id
_entity.type
_entity.pdbx_description
1 polymer ?
#
loop_
_entity_poly.entity_id
_entity_poly.type
_entity_poly.pdbx_seq_one_letter_code
_entity_poly.pdbx_strand_id
1 'polypeptide(L)'
;MKQKVRRTLSAALALALVFAVSLSTGPAALRGAKTVVAAAAARTAAADSETVSGASQTGGKHEDTACARETKGLTADGGACGCGNNPFIVIPGITDSDVALLDAQGNPVLGPDGKPYVKGGFMVDEDEIIDAALKNLAWPLAKTLLTQKDQGLTDAAYETAKYAFWRQATNKDGTPVQNLQVVRYEKSFAELTDEQINHLFVNIPLRGICDIIGYDHVYYFAFNIIGDPMETARELDAFIQMVKAQTGHDKVNILNASLGASIFTAYAEQFKDKGDVEKVVNVVALLNGSDAFGDLYAADFNLSDEALYRDFLPEALADGGSKTMGYLANLLIRLLPRQVLLDTFGAVLNGAMDSILRCAPNFWAMIPKEEYPAMADKWLSDPQYAAVRAKTDAFYQAQLNLKDNMLYMINEKGAQINNVCGYNLKFSSLAGMLSIINSDKNSNSDGVINVQSTGLGVTAAPAGQQLPADYLAAHDSPYISPDKGLDASTCVLPDNTWFFYNQDHEQAGKNAACMNLVGELFTNPYFTDIHSDPARFPQFNYGSDSKEIRRYLLPDAQKALALYQAGEFDISAEDLAELKAAIAQGEDALKATIGDQAVADAATQRLKNILVKIGYREAPPPAMEPDPVKVFFANLLEQLLKAASDYVYDTVGARGYSDRF
;
A
#
# COMPACT_ATOMS: atom_id res chain seq x y z
N MET A 1 12.85 -3.92 45.57
CA MET A 1 12.06 -2.76 45.06
C MET A 1 12.53 -2.26 43.69
N LYS A 2 13.85 -2.13 43.41
CA LYS A 2 14.40 -1.64 42.12
C LYS A 2 14.12 -2.52 40.87
N GLN A 3 13.93 -3.83 41.02
CA GLN A 3 13.76 -4.76 39.90
C GLN A 3 12.30 -4.85 39.38
N LYS A 4 11.30 -4.70 40.27
CA LYS A 4 9.88 -4.61 39.89
C LYS A 4 9.54 -3.29 39.19
N VAL A 5 10.08 -2.17 39.69
CA VAL A 5 9.94 -0.85 39.05
C VAL A 5 10.59 -0.82 37.65
N ARG A 6 11.77 -1.45 37.48
CA ARG A 6 12.40 -1.61 36.15
C ARG A 6 11.54 -2.41 35.16
N ARG A 7 10.89 -3.49 35.60
CA ARG A 7 10.03 -4.33 34.73
C ARG A 7 8.78 -3.60 34.24
N THR A 8 8.13 -2.84 35.12
CA THR A 8 6.97 -2.00 34.75
C THR A 8 7.36 -0.84 33.84
N LEU A 9 8.52 -0.22 34.08
CA LEU A 9 9.07 0.81 33.18
C LEU A 9 9.43 0.27 31.80
N SER A 10 10.01 -0.94 31.69
CA SER A 10 10.37 -1.54 30.40
C SER A 10 9.15 -1.89 29.55
N ALA A 11 8.05 -2.32 30.16
CA ALA A 11 6.78 -2.56 29.46
C ALA A 11 6.11 -1.26 28.99
N ALA A 12 6.15 -0.20 29.81
CA ALA A 12 5.68 1.14 29.40
C ALA A 12 6.55 1.76 28.31
N LEU A 13 7.87 1.52 28.34
CA LEU A 13 8.82 1.93 27.29
C LEU A 13 8.47 1.31 25.94
N ALA A 14 8.31 -0.01 25.90
CA ALA A 14 7.97 -0.76 24.69
C ALA A 14 6.64 -0.28 24.08
N LEU A 15 5.72 0.20 24.93
CA LEU A 15 4.47 0.80 24.50
C LEU A 15 4.64 2.19 23.89
N ALA A 16 5.41 3.08 24.53
CA ALA A 16 5.74 4.40 24.00
C ALA A 16 6.52 4.30 22.67
N LEU A 17 7.31 3.22 22.52
CA LEU A 17 7.99 2.82 21.29
C LEU A 17 7.01 2.43 20.17
N VAL A 18 6.02 1.58 20.46
CA VAL A 18 4.93 1.28 19.52
C VAL A 18 4.23 2.57 19.11
N PHE A 19 3.90 3.47 20.05
CA PHE A 19 3.29 4.76 19.72
C PHE A 19 4.17 5.66 18.82
N ALA A 20 5.46 5.82 19.14
CA ALA A 20 6.35 6.71 18.39
C ALA A 20 6.70 6.19 16.98
N VAL A 21 6.81 4.88 16.80
CA VAL A 21 7.12 4.26 15.50
C VAL A 21 5.88 4.15 14.61
N SER A 22 4.72 3.80 15.18
CA SER A 22 3.50 3.51 14.41
C SER A 22 2.87 4.76 13.79
N LEU A 23 2.87 5.89 14.48
CA LEU A 23 2.19 7.11 14.02
C LEU A 23 2.82 7.79 12.80
N SER A 24 4.00 7.35 12.38
CA SER A 24 4.78 8.06 11.36
C SER A 24 5.12 7.24 10.11
N THR A 25 5.10 5.91 10.19
CA THR A 25 5.74 5.02 9.19
C THR A 25 4.78 4.27 8.27
N GLY A 26 3.46 4.44 8.42
CA GLY A 26 2.46 3.72 7.64
C GLY A 26 2.50 2.19 7.85
N PRO A 27 1.71 1.41 7.07
CA PRO A 27 1.52 -0.03 7.28
C PRO A 27 2.79 -0.89 7.15
N ALA A 28 3.84 -0.38 6.48
CA ALA A 28 5.03 -1.15 6.10
C ALA A 28 6.00 -1.43 7.28
N ALA A 29 6.03 -0.58 8.31
CA ALA A 29 7.00 -0.67 9.41
C ALA A 29 6.52 -1.47 10.65
N LEU A 30 5.31 -2.04 10.60
CA LEU A 30 4.72 -2.80 11.71
C LEU A 30 5.16 -4.27 11.73
N ARG A 31 5.81 -4.79 10.67
CA ARG A 31 6.27 -6.18 10.65
C ARG A 31 7.43 -6.41 11.64
N GLY A 32 8.28 -5.42 11.89
CA GLY A 32 9.36 -5.49 12.88
C GLY A 32 8.96 -5.26 14.34
N ALA A 33 7.83 -4.57 14.60
CA ALA A 33 7.31 -4.36 15.97
C ALA A 33 7.02 -5.70 16.70
N LYS A 34 6.76 -6.76 15.93
CA LYS A 34 6.61 -8.16 16.34
C LYS A 34 7.81 -8.67 17.14
N THR A 35 9.03 -8.26 16.76
CA THR A 35 10.29 -8.75 17.34
C THR A 35 10.59 -8.11 18.70
N VAL A 36 10.19 -6.84 18.89
CA VAL A 36 10.50 -6.06 20.10
C VAL A 36 9.58 -6.38 21.26
N VAL A 37 8.27 -6.48 21.02
CA VAL A 37 7.30 -6.87 22.08
C VAL A 37 7.58 -8.31 22.51
N ALA A 38 7.91 -9.19 21.56
CA ALA A 38 8.34 -10.56 21.85
C ALA A 38 9.68 -10.60 22.61
N ALA A 39 10.69 -9.79 22.24
CA ALA A 39 11.98 -9.76 22.93
C ALA A 39 11.91 -9.12 24.33
N ALA A 40 11.08 -8.09 24.52
CA ALA A 40 10.83 -7.48 25.82
C ALA A 40 10.02 -8.41 26.75
N ALA A 41 9.02 -9.12 26.21
CA ALA A 41 8.25 -10.12 26.93
C ALA A 41 9.07 -11.39 27.25
N ALA A 42 9.96 -11.82 26.35
CA ALA A 42 10.88 -12.94 26.57
C ALA A 42 11.93 -12.61 27.64
N ARG A 43 12.42 -11.37 27.74
CA ARG A 43 13.31 -10.92 28.83
C ARG A 43 12.65 -10.88 30.20
N THR A 44 11.32 -10.88 30.28
CA THR A 44 10.57 -11.09 31.54
C THR A 44 10.42 -12.56 31.94
N ALA A 45 10.62 -13.50 31.02
CA ALA A 45 10.44 -14.94 31.24
C ALA A 45 11.76 -15.75 31.31
N ALA A 46 12.82 -15.30 30.64
CA ALA A 46 14.09 -16.03 30.57
C ALA A 46 15.13 -15.46 31.56
N ALA A 47 15.08 -15.94 32.80
CA ALA A 47 16.23 -15.98 33.68
C ALA A 47 16.31 -17.39 34.27
N ASP A 48 16.55 -18.36 33.40
CA ASP A 48 17.19 -19.64 33.70
C ASP A 48 17.50 -20.35 32.37
N SER A 49 18.71 -20.91 32.29
CA SER A 49 19.35 -21.63 31.16
C SER A 49 20.06 -20.79 30.09
N GLU A 50 21.36 -20.64 30.30
CA GLU A 50 22.34 -20.53 29.21
C GLU A 50 22.49 -21.89 28.53
N THR A 51 22.49 -21.94 27.19
CA THR A 51 23.48 -22.66 26.38
C THR A 51 23.31 -22.34 24.89
N VAL A 52 24.44 -22.20 24.21
CA VAL A 52 24.63 -21.73 22.83
C VAL A 52 24.70 -22.89 21.84
N SER A 53 24.02 -22.75 20.70
CA SER A 53 24.45 -23.14 19.33
C SER A 53 23.31 -22.74 18.38
N GLY A 54 23.47 -22.12 17.20
CA GLY A 54 24.56 -22.16 16.23
C GLY A 54 24.06 -22.92 15.00
N ALA A 55 23.21 -22.33 14.16
CA ALA A 55 22.85 -22.89 12.85
C ALA A 55 22.37 -21.80 11.87
N SER A 56 23.17 -21.60 10.83
CA SER A 56 22.86 -20.81 9.63
C SER A 56 21.78 -21.49 8.79
N GLN A 57 20.70 -20.78 8.45
CA GLN A 57 19.79 -21.21 7.40
C GLN A 57 20.30 -20.71 6.05
N THR A 58 20.83 -21.64 5.27
CA THR A 58 21.13 -21.47 3.85
C THR A 58 19.81 -21.42 3.08
N GLY A 59 19.46 -20.24 2.57
CA GLY A 59 18.40 -20.08 1.58
C GLY A 59 18.77 -20.80 0.29
N GLY A 60 17.90 -21.72 -0.15
CA GLY A 60 18.01 -22.40 -1.43
C GLY A 60 17.92 -21.40 -2.57
N LYS A 61 18.92 -21.41 -3.45
CA LYS A 61 18.91 -20.67 -4.71
C LYS A 61 17.85 -21.27 -5.62
N HIS A 62 16.84 -20.49 -5.98
CA HIS A 62 16.00 -20.78 -7.12
C HIS A 62 16.77 -20.40 -8.39
N GLU A 63 16.98 -21.36 -9.29
CA GLU A 63 17.43 -21.09 -10.65
C GLU A 63 16.22 -20.68 -11.49
N ASP A 64 16.25 -19.43 -11.95
CA ASP A 64 15.27 -18.83 -12.84
C ASP A 64 15.38 -19.43 -14.24
N THR A 65 14.26 -19.86 -14.79
CA THR A 65 14.16 -20.35 -16.18
C THR A 65 13.79 -19.19 -17.08
N ALA A 66 14.69 -18.82 -18.00
CA ALA A 66 14.50 -17.76 -18.99
C ALA A 66 13.27 -18.06 -19.86
N CYS A 67 12.35 -17.10 -19.93
CA CYS A 67 11.24 -17.14 -20.87
C CYS A 67 11.76 -16.70 -22.25
N ALA A 68 11.50 -17.46 -23.31
CA ALA A 68 11.92 -17.10 -24.66
C ALA A 68 11.24 -15.78 -25.07
N ARG A 69 12.02 -14.72 -25.23
CA ARG A 69 11.53 -13.38 -25.61
C ARG A 69 11.57 -13.26 -27.13
N GLU A 70 10.45 -13.53 -27.80
CA GLU A 70 10.37 -13.26 -29.24
C GLU A 70 10.40 -11.75 -29.49
N THR A 71 11.40 -11.31 -30.24
CA THR A 71 11.47 -9.95 -30.80
C THR A 71 10.72 -9.96 -32.12
N LYS A 72 9.54 -9.34 -32.18
CA LYS A 72 8.92 -9.02 -33.48
C LYS A 72 9.66 -7.80 -34.02
N GLY A 73 10.54 -8.04 -35.00
CA GLY A 73 11.54 -7.09 -35.46
C GLY A 73 11.00 -5.71 -35.84
N LEU A 74 11.72 -4.68 -35.38
CA LEU A 74 11.56 -3.30 -35.82
C LEU A 74 11.89 -3.19 -37.32
N THR A 75 10.97 -2.67 -38.12
CA THR A 75 11.27 -2.25 -39.49
C THR A 75 11.99 -0.90 -39.46
N ALA A 76 13.19 -0.87 -40.03
CA ALA A 76 14.00 0.33 -40.20
C ALA A 76 13.47 1.18 -41.37
N ASP A 77 12.23 1.67 -41.28
CA ASP A 77 11.68 2.67 -42.17
C ASP A 77 10.71 3.53 -41.33
N GLY A 78 10.87 4.85 -41.34
CA GLY A 78 10.17 5.82 -40.47
C GLY A 78 8.67 6.00 -40.74
N GLY A 79 7.93 4.91 -40.91
CA GLY A 79 6.48 4.84 -40.80
C GLY A 79 6.08 4.24 -39.45
N ALA A 80 4.88 4.59 -38.96
CA ALA A 80 4.30 4.04 -37.74
C ALA A 80 4.48 2.52 -37.69
N CYS A 81 5.05 2.01 -36.60
CA CYS A 81 5.28 0.58 -36.40
C CYS A 81 3.97 -0.19 -36.61
N GLY A 82 3.91 -1.06 -37.62
CA GLY A 82 2.71 -1.81 -37.99
C GLY A 82 2.40 -3.01 -37.08
N CYS A 83 2.91 -3.03 -35.85
CA CYS A 83 2.78 -4.17 -34.92
C CYS A 83 1.39 -4.26 -34.27
N GLY A 84 0.59 -3.20 -34.35
CA GLY A 84 -0.82 -3.18 -33.93
C GLY A 84 -1.06 -2.84 -32.45
N ASN A 85 -0.02 -2.62 -31.64
CA ASN A 85 -0.14 -2.24 -30.23
C ASN A 85 0.75 -1.03 -29.91
N ASN A 86 0.16 0.04 -29.37
CA ASN A 86 0.95 1.18 -28.89
C ASN A 86 1.81 0.80 -27.67
N PRO A 87 3.00 1.41 -27.50
CA PRO A 87 3.85 1.21 -26.33
C PRO A 87 3.09 1.48 -25.03
N PHE A 88 3.36 0.67 -24.02
CA PHE A 88 2.67 0.64 -22.75
C PHE A 88 3.60 1.10 -21.63
N ILE A 89 3.21 2.16 -20.93
CA ILE A 89 3.97 2.77 -19.85
C ILE A 89 3.22 2.58 -18.54
N VAL A 90 3.93 2.05 -17.55
CA VAL A 90 3.44 1.88 -16.19
C VAL A 90 3.91 3.05 -15.34
N ILE A 91 2.98 3.69 -14.64
CA ILE A 91 3.25 4.72 -13.64
C ILE A 91 2.76 4.17 -12.30
N PRO A 92 3.68 3.81 -11.39
CA PRO A 92 3.35 2.89 -10.32
C PRO A 92 2.94 3.61 -9.01
N GLY A 93 2.63 2.83 -7.97
CA GLY A 93 2.21 3.34 -6.67
C GLY A 93 3.36 3.84 -5.79
N ILE A 94 3.00 4.22 -4.56
CA ILE A 94 3.93 4.84 -3.59
C ILE A 94 5.11 3.94 -3.22
N THR A 95 4.95 2.62 -3.20
CA THR A 95 6.00 1.68 -2.77
C THR A 95 6.89 1.18 -3.89
N ASP A 96 6.57 1.52 -5.13
CA ASP A 96 6.97 0.68 -6.27
C ASP A 96 8.10 1.30 -7.10
N SER A 97 8.42 2.57 -6.83
CA SER A 97 9.58 3.25 -7.43
C SER A 97 10.80 3.16 -6.51
N ASP A 98 11.83 2.46 -6.99
CA ASP A 98 13.10 2.36 -6.28
C ASP A 98 13.87 3.69 -6.31
N VAL A 99 14.35 4.10 -5.15
CA VAL A 99 15.20 5.29 -4.98
C VAL A 99 16.46 4.89 -4.22
N ALA A 100 17.61 5.30 -4.73
CA ALA A 100 18.92 5.11 -4.13
C ALA A 100 19.31 6.31 -3.27
N LEU A 101 19.88 6.03 -2.09
CA LEU A 101 20.51 7.04 -1.25
C LEU A 101 22.00 7.17 -1.61
N LEU A 102 22.44 8.39 -1.92
CA LEU A 102 23.82 8.69 -2.28
C LEU A 102 24.49 9.61 -1.26
N ASP A 103 25.82 9.54 -1.20
CA ASP A 103 26.63 10.47 -0.42
C ASP A 103 26.78 11.84 -1.14
N ALA A 104 27.49 12.78 -0.49
CA ALA A 104 27.73 14.11 -1.04
C ALA A 104 28.61 14.12 -2.30
N GLN A 105 29.31 13.02 -2.60
CA GLN A 105 30.14 12.84 -3.79
C GLN A 105 29.38 12.09 -4.91
N GLY A 106 28.16 11.64 -4.64
CA GLY A 106 27.33 10.88 -5.57
C GLY A 106 27.59 9.37 -5.57
N ASN A 107 28.34 8.84 -4.59
CA ASN A 107 28.51 7.39 -4.46
C ASN A 107 27.34 6.78 -3.68
N PRO A 108 26.97 5.51 -3.95
CA PRO A 108 25.92 4.84 -3.19
C PRO A 108 26.27 4.72 -1.70
N VAL A 109 25.34 5.13 -0.84
CA VAL A 109 25.40 4.80 0.58
C VAL A 109 25.14 3.32 0.73
N LEU A 110 25.98 2.59 1.45
CA LEU A 110 25.83 1.15 1.63
C LEU A 110 25.01 0.84 2.89
N GLY A 111 24.13 -0.14 2.78
CA GLY A 111 23.41 -0.73 3.90
C GLY A 111 24.29 -1.66 4.75
N PRO A 112 23.75 -2.21 5.85
CA PRO A 112 24.47 -3.12 6.74
C PRO A 112 24.98 -4.41 6.05
N ASP A 113 24.37 -4.80 4.94
CA ASP A 113 24.75 -5.94 4.11
C ASP A 113 25.85 -5.62 3.08
N GLY A 114 26.35 -4.38 3.06
CA GLY A 114 27.36 -3.91 2.12
C GLY A 114 26.85 -3.60 0.72
N LYS A 115 25.54 -3.63 0.48
CA LYS A 115 24.92 -3.28 -0.81
C LYS A 115 24.44 -1.83 -0.83
N PRO A 116 24.29 -1.21 -2.01
CA PRO A 116 23.64 0.09 -2.14
C PRO A 116 22.28 0.15 -1.42
N TYR A 117 22.06 1.19 -0.64
CA TYR A 117 20.79 1.44 0.05
C TYR A 117 19.77 1.95 -0.97
N VAL A 118 18.97 1.02 -1.48
CA VAL A 118 17.87 1.26 -2.41
C VAL A 118 16.58 0.77 -1.78
N LYS A 119 15.54 1.59 -1.82
CA LYS A 119 14.22 1.27 -1.27
C LYS A 119 13.12 1.82 -2.18
N GLY A 120 12.07 1.04 -2.35
CA GLY A 120 10.77 1.51 -2.79
C GLY A 120 9.97 2.10 -1.63
N GLY A 121 9.30 3.24 -1.86
CA GLY A 121 8.48 3.92 -0.86
C GLY A 121 9.26 4.59 0.27
N PHE A 122 8.90 4.29 1.52
CA PHE A 122 9.51 4.92 2.70
C PHE A 122 10.89 4.32 3.02
N MET A 123 11.90 5.20 3.15
CA MET A 123 13.28 4.83 3.50
C MET A 123 13.50 4.74 5.01
N VAL A 124 12.71 3.87 5.64
CA VAL A 124 12.76 3.63 7.09
C VAL A 124 13.45 2.31 7.39
N ASP A 125 14.25 2.29 8.45
CA ASP A 125 14.83 1.08 9.01
C ASP A 125 14.21 0.86 10.40
N GLU A 126 13.42 -0.20 10.53
CA GLU A 126 12.64 -0.47 11.74
C GLU A 126 13.56 -0.60 12.96
N ASP A 127 14.67 -1.34 12.83
CA ASP A 127 15.62 -1.57 13.92
C ASP A 127 16.29 -0.27 14.36
N GLU A 128 16.65 0.59 13.40
CA GLU A 128 17.21 1.92 13.67
C GLU A 128 16.22 2.81 14.44
N ILE A 129 14.95 2.84 14.02
CA ILE A 129 13.92 3.64 14.68
C ILE A 129 13.65 3.11 16.10
N ILE A 130 13.57 1.79 16.26
CA ILE A 130 13.42 1.13 17.57
C ILE A 130 14.58 1.51 18.48
N ASP A 131 15.81 1.44 17.98
CA ASP A 131 17.00 1.78 18.73
C ASP A 131 17.00 3.26 19.15
N ALA A 132 16.64 4.16 18.24
CA ALA A 132 16.54 5.58 18.50
C ALA A 132 15.47 5.88 19.57
N ALA A 133 14.28 5.28 19.43
CA ALA A 133 13.20 5.44 20.40
C ALA A 133 13.57 4.87 21.78
N LEU A 134 14.24 3.71 21.85
CA LEU A 134 14.76 3.16 23.11
C LEU A 134 15.78 4.10 23.76
N LYS A 135 16.71 4.66 22.99
CA LYS A 135 17.75 5.57 23.51
C LYS A 135 17.17 6.90 23.96
N ASN A 136 16.24 7.46 23.19
CA ASN A 136 15.74 8.82 23.39
C ASN A 136 14.58 8.88 24.41
N LEU A 137 13.65 7.92 24.36
CA LEU A 137 12.42 7.97 25.16
C LEU A 137 12.58 7.36 26.55
N ALA A 138 13.58 6.49 26.76
CA ALA A 138 13.69 5.69 27.98
C ALA A 138 13.64 6.51 29.28
N TRP A 139 14.52 7.50 29.33
CA TRP A 139 14.76 8.31 30.50
C TRP A 139 13.70 9.41 30.68
N PRO A 140 13.28 10.15 29.64
CA PRO A 140 12.14 11.06 29.72
C PRO A 140 10.84 10.35 30.15
N LEU A 141 10.56 9.16 29.63
CA LEU A 141 9.39 8.39 30.05
C LEU A 141 9.48 8.00 31.52
N ALA A 142 10.62 7.50 31.97
CA ALA A 142 10.85 7.16 33.37
C ALA A 142 10.57 8.34 34.33
N LYS A 143 11.08 9.52 33.99
CA LYS A 143 10.86 10.75 34.76
C LYS A 143 9.40 11.20 34.72
N THR A 144 8.77 11.11 33.56
CA THR A 144 7.37 11.47 33.37
C THR A 144 6.46 10.58 34.22
N LEU A 145 6.69 9.27 34.22
CA LEU A 145 5.97 8.32 35.07
C LEU A 145 6.20 8.56 36.57
N LEU A 146 7.40 8.99 36.98
CA LEU A 146 7.70 9.28 38.39
C LEU A 146 7.08 10.60 38.87
N THR A 147 7.10 11.62 38.01
CA THR A 147 6.66 12.98 38.37
C THR A 147 5.20 13.25 38.02
N GLN A 148 4.60 12.40 37.19
CA GLN A 148 3.26 12.58 36.62
C GLN A 148 3.10 13.93 35.91
N LYS A 149 4.20 14.44 35.33
CA LYS A 149 4.29 15.65 34.52
C LYS A 149 5.21 15.38 33.34
N ASP A 150 5.03 16.09 32.23
CA ASP A 150 6.00 16.00 31.15
C ASP A 150 7.39 16.41 31.64
N GLN A 151 8.37 15.53 31.43
CA GLN A 151 9.78 15.74 31.77
C GLN A 151 10.67 15.56 30.53
N GLY A 152 10.22 16.13 29.42
CA GLY A 152 10.90 16.09 28.11
C GLY A 152 10.52 14.87 27.28
N LEU A 153 9.42 14.20 27.61
CA LEU A 153 8.94 13.04 26.83
C LEU A 153 8.43 13.50 25.47
N THR A 154 7.66 14.58 25.44
CA THR A 154 7.11 15.16 24.21
C THR A 154 8.21 15.62 23.27
N ASP A 155 9.22 16.35 23.77
CA ASP A 155 10.38 16.78 22.98
C ASP A 155 11.17 15.59 22.43
N ALA A 156 11.40 14.55 23.25
CA ALA A 156 12.10 13.36 22.81
C ALA A 156 11.31 12.57 21.76
N ALA A 157 9.98 12.55 21.85
CA ALA A 157 9.10 11.94 20.85
C ALA A 157 9.14 12.69 19.52
N TYR A 158 9.10 14.03 19.55
CA TYR A 158 9.27 14.87 18.37
C TYR A 158 10.61 14.57 17.66
N GLU A 159 11.74 14.60 18.39
CA GLU A 159 13.06 14.36 17.80
C GLU A 159 13.20 12.93 17.24
N THR A 160 12.61 11.94 17.92
CA THR A 160 12.61 10.56 17.45
C THR A 160 11.80 10.40 16.16
N ALA A 161 10.60 10.99 16.10
CA ALA A 161 9.76 10.95 14.90
C ALA A 161 10.42 11.68 13.73
N LYS A 162 11.03 12.84 13.99
CA LYS A 162 11.78 13.60 12.98
C LYS A 162 12.96 12.81 12.44
N TYR A 163 13.71 12.15 13.33
CA TYR A 163 14.82 11.28 12.98
C TYR A 163 14.38 10.10 12.12
N ALA A 164 13.21 9.50 12.37
CA ALA A 164 12.74 8.33 11.62
C ALA A 164 12.69 8.55 10.09
N PHE A 165 12.44 9.78 9.64
CA PHE A 165 12.37 10.12 8.20
C PHE A 165 13.58 10.88 7.68
N TRP A 166 14.70 10.90 8.40
CA TRP A 166 15.86 11.74 8.05
C TRP A 166 16.37 11.50 6.61
N ARG A 167 16.27 10.26 6.10
CA ARG A 167 16.68 9.88 4.75
C ARG A 167 15.85 10.54 3.65
N GLN A 168 14.57 10.81 3.93
CA GLN A 168 13.62 11.45 3.03
C GLN A 168 13.20 12.83 3.54
N ALA A 169 14.00 13.44 4.42
CA ALA A 169 13.73 14.77 4.92
C ALA A 169 13.72 15.79 3.78
N THR A 170 12.92 16.84 3.95
CA THR A 170 12.71 17.88 2.93
C THR A 170 13.14 19.26 3.41
N ASN A 171 13.77 20.02 2.52
CA ASN A 171 14.06 21.43 2.72
C ASN A 171 12.77 22.25 2.59
N LYS A 172 12.80 23.50 3.08
CA LYS A 172 11.62 24.40 3.07
C LYS A 172 11.17 24.80 1.66
N ASP A 173 12.01 24.63 0.66
CA ASP A 173 11.68 24.81 -0.76
C ASP A 173 11.12 23.53 -1.43
N GLY A 174 11.01 22.46 -0.67
CA GLY A 174 10.52 21.15 -1.08
C GLY A 174 11.47 20.37 -1.96
N THR A 175 12.79 20.59 -1.85
CA THR A 175 13.77 19.62 -2.35
C THR A 175 14.14 18.60 -1.26
N PRO A 176 14.59 17.39 -1.64
CA PRO A 176 15.20 16.47 -0.69
C PRO A 176 16.41 17.11 0.02
N VAL A 177 16.57 16.82 1.32
CA VAL A 177 17.78 17.14 2.10
C VAL A 177 18.92 16.22 1.70
N GLN A 178 18.61 14.93 1.51
CA GLN A 178 19.58 13.92 1.09
C GLN A 178 19.67 13.84 -0.42
N ASN A 179 20.79 13.32 -0.92
CA ASN A 179 20.97 13.03 -2.34
C ASN A 179 20.22 11.74 -2.70
N LEU A 180 18.99 11.89 -3.17
CA LEU A 180 18.11 10.80 -3.56
C LEU A 180 18.04 10.70 -5.08
N GLN A 181 18.42 9.54 -5.61
CA GLN A 181 18.37 9.27 -7.05
C GLN A 181 17.36 8.17 -7.38
N VAL A 182 16.39 8.48 -8.23
CA VAL A 182 15.44 7.49 -8.75
C VAL A 182 16.19 6.47 -9.61
N VAL A 183 15.92 5.18 -9.40
CA VAL A 183 16.39 4.09 -10.27
C VAL A 183 15.54 4.10 -11.54
N ARG A 184 16.11 4.61 -12.64
CA ARG A 184 15.40 4.80 -13.92
C ARG A 184 15.54 3.60 -14.85
N TYR A 185 14.47 3.31 -15.58
CA TYR A 185 14.40 2.26 -16.60
C TYR A 185 14.10 2.88 -17.97
N GLU A 186 15.11 3.46 -18.62
CA GLU A 186 14.97 4.20 -19.90
C GLU A 186 14.95 3.30 -21.15
N LYS A 187 14.45 2.07 -20.98
CA LYS A 187 14.43 0.99 -21.99
C LYS A 187 13.21 0.11 -21.79
N SER A 188 12.83 -0.62 -22.84
CA SER A 188 11.75 -1.61 -22.77
C SER A 188 12.12 -2.82 -21.89
N PHE A 189 11.11 -3.58 -21.46
CA PHE A 189 11.32 -4.79 -20.67
C PHE A 189 12.13 -5.85 -21.41
N ALA A 190 12.13 -5.86 -22.75
CA ALA A 190 12.95 -6.78 -23.54
C ALA A 190 14.46 -6.65 -23.25
N GLU A 191 14.91 -5.46 -22.84
CA GLU A 191 16.31 -5.16 -22.53
C GLU A 191 16.67 -5.29 -21.04
N LEU A 192 15.68 -5.53 -20.17
CA LEU A 192 15.89 -5.71 -18.72
C LEU A 192 16.27 -7.17 -18.39
N THR A 193 17.00 -7.37 -17.30
CA THR A 193 17.28 -8.74 -16.81
C THR A 193 16.00 -9.38 -16.26
N ASP A 194 15.95 -10.72 -16.23
CA ASP A 194 14.81 -11.43 -15.61
C ASP A 194 14.63 -11.02 -14.14
N GLU A 195 15.72 -10.78 -13.41
CA GLU A 195 15.69 -10.30 -12.02
C GLU A 195 15.00 -8.93 -11.91
N GLN A 196 15.32 -7.99 -12.79
CA GLN A 196 14.69 -6.67 -12.83
C GLN A 196 13.20 -6.77 -13.17
N ILE A 197 12.85 -7.53 -14.21
CA ILE A 197 11.45 -7.72 -14.60
C ILE A 197 10.66 -8.37 -13.46
N ASN A 198 11.21 -9.43 -12.85
CA ASN A 198 10.56 -10.11 -11.73
C ASN A 198 10.38 -9.17 -10.54
N HIS A 199 11.36 -8.32 -10.24
CA HIS A 199 11.23 -7.27 -9.22
C HIS A 199 10.07 -6.32 -9.55
N LEU A 200 9.98 -5.80 -10.78
CA LEU A 200 8.88 -4.90 -11.19
C LEU A 200 7.51 -5.60 -11.20
N PHE A 201 7.46 -6.89 -11.55
CA PHE A 201 6.24 -7.70 -11.52
C PHE A 201 5.75 -8.04 -10.11
N VAL A 202 6.61 -7.94 -9.08
CA VAL A 202 6.15 -8.01 -7.68
C VAL A 202 5.21 -6.85 -7.39
N ASN A 203 5.52 -5.67 -7.94
CA ASN A 203 4.79 -4.44 -7.68
C ASN A 203 3.50 -4.41 -8.52
N ILE A 204 3.59 -4.68 -9.83
CA ILE A 204 2.43 -4.70 -10.74
C ILE A 204 2.52 -5.93 -11.66
N PRO A 205 1.57 -6.89 -11.58
CA PRO A 205 1.67 -8.16 -12.29
C PRO A 205 1.25 -8.04 -13.75
N LEU A 206 2.21 -7.67 -14.60
CA LEU A 206 1.97 -7.32 -16.00
C LEU A 206 2.30 -8.44 -16.99
N ARG A 207 2.63 -9.65 -16.51
CA ARG A 207 3.08 -10.75 -17.37
C ARG A 207 2.09 -11.06 -18.50
N GLY A 208 0.81 -11.21 -18.17
CA GLY A 208 -0.23 -11.46 -19.18
C GLY A 208 -0.39 -10.33 -20.20
N ILE A 209 -0.18 -9.08 -19.80
CA ILE A 209 -0.16 -7.94 -20.73
C ILE A 209 1.07 -8.04 -21.63
N CYS A 210 2.27 -8.25 -21.05
CA CYS A 210 3.52 -8.39 -21.80
C CYS A 210 3.46 -9.52 -22.83
N ASP A 211 2.79 -10.62 -22.50
CA ASP A 211 2.62 -11.78 -23.41
C ASP A 211 1.73 -11.43 -24.62
N ILE A 212 0.85 -10.41 -24.50
CA ILE A 212 -0.01 -9.93 -25.59
C ILE A 212 0.68 -8.82 -26.40
N ILE A 213 1.21 -7.79 -25.71
CA ILE A 213 1.73 -6.58 -26.38
C ILE A 213 3.21 -6.67 -26.76
N GLY A 214 3.96 -7.60 -26.15
CA GLY A 214 5.40 -7.76 -26.32
C GLY A 214 6.22 -7.02 -25.26
N TYR A 215 7.24 -7.68 -24.72
CA TYR A 215 8.16 -7.09 -23.73
C TYR A 215 8.96 -5.90 -24.28
N ASP A 216 9.13 -5.81 -25.59
CA ASP A 216 9.77 -4.70 -26.31
C ASP A 216 8.89 -3.43 -26.37
N HIS A 217 7.61 -3.55 -26.02
CA HIS A 217 6.64 -2.46 -25.99
C HIS A 217 6.25 -2.04 -24.56
N VAL A 218 6.80 -2.67 -23.51
CA VAL A 218 6.46 -2.40 -22.11
C VAL A 218 7.56 -1.60 -21.42
N TYR A 219 7.18 -0.52 -20.75
CA TYR A 219 8.07 0.43 -20.07
C TYR A 219 7.57 0.75 -18.66
N TYR A 220 8.49 1.16 -17.79
CA TYR A 220 8.21 1.48 -16.39
C TYR A 220 8.80 2.83 -16.01
N PHE A 221 7.93 3.76 -15.60
CA PHE A 221 8.32 5.12 -15.21
C PHE A 221 8.35 5.24 -13.69
N ALA A 222 9.56 5.17 -13.11
CA ALA A 222 9.79 5.36 -11.69
C ALA A 222 9.93 6.84 -11.33
N PHE A 223 9.53 7.22 -10.12
CA PHE A 223 9.65 8.60 -9.61
C PHE A 223 9.89 8.65 -8.10
N ASN A 224 10.29 9.82 -7.59
CA ASN A 224 10.54 10.01 -6.15
C ASN A 224 9.25 10.45 -5.43
N ILE A 225 8.85 9.72 -4.39
CA ILE A 225 7.60 9.97 -3.66
C ILE A 225 7.56 11.27 -2.86
N ILE A 226 8.72 11.90 -2.59
CA ILE A 226 8.78 13.23 -1.95
C ILE A 226 8.98 14.38 -2.96
N GLY A 227 9.05 14.07 -4.26
CA GLY A 227 9.34 15.02 -5.33
C GLY A 227 8.21 16.01 -5.62
N ASP A 228 8.43 16.85 -6.64
CA ASP A 228 7.42 17.76 -7.18
C ASP A 228 6.63 17.05 -8.30
N PRO A 229 5.32 16.76 -8.13
CA PRO A 229 4.55 16.05 -9.16
C PRO A 229 4.48 16.82 -10.49
N MET A 230 4.56 18.16 -10.46
CA MET A 230 4.55 18.97 -11.68
C MET A 230 5.87 18.83 -12.46
N GLU A 231 7.01 18.70 -11.77
CA GLU A 231 8.29 18.37 -12.39
C GLU A 231 8.31 16.92 -12.88
N THR A 232 7.86 15.98 -12.05
CA THR A 232 7.75 14.57 -12.43
C THR A 232 6.88 14.37 -13.69
N ALA A 233 5.83 15.17 -13.88
CA ALA A 233 5.05 15.16 -15.11
C ALA A 233 5.83 15.63 -16.35
N ARG A 234 6.78 16.57 -16.21
CA ARG A 234 7.71 16.95 -17.29
C ARG A 234 8.69 15.82 -17.59
N GLU A 235 9.16 15.12 -16.56
CA GLU A 235 9.99 13.92 -16.74
C GLU A 235 9.22 12.80 -17.43
N LEU A 236 7.95 12.60 -17.08
CA LEU A 236 7.07 11.65 -17.75
C LEU A 236 6.87 12.01 -19.22
N ASP A 237 6.63 13.29 -19.53
CA ASP A 237 6.53 13.73 -20.92
C ASP A 237 7.80 13.44 -21.72
N ALA A 238 8.98 13.76 -21.17
CA ALA A 238 10.26 13.42 -21.78
C ALA A 238 10.43 11.91 -21.98
N PHE A 239 9.99 11.11 -21.00
CA PHE A 239 9.98 9.66 -21.09
C PHE A 239 9.04 9.15 -22.20
N ILE A 240 7.83 9.72 -22.34
CA ILE A 240 6.90 9.41 -23.43
C ILE A 240 7.54 9.72 -24.80
N GLN A 241 8.19 10.88 -24.94
CA GLN A 241 8.88 11.21 -26.20
C GLN A 241 10.01 10.21 -26.50
N MET A 242 10.75 9.79 -25.48
CA MET A 242 11.79 8.77 -25.61
C MET A 242 11.20 7.43 -26.07
N VAL A 243 10.12 6.96 -25.44
CA VAL A 243 9.45 5.71 -25.81
C VAL A 243 8.93 5.75 -27.25
N LYS A 244 8.29 6.86 -27.64
CA LYS A 244 7.84 7.07 -29.03
C LYS A 244 8.99 7.03 -30.02
N ALA A 245 10.12 7.66 -29.69
CA ALA A 245 11.32 7.66 -30.53
C ALA A 245 11.96 6.26 -30.65
N GLN A 246 12.01 5.50 -29.55
CA GLN A 246 12.57 4.14 -29.54
C GLN A 246 11.71 3.15 -30.33
N THR A 247 10.39 3.32 -30.31
CA THR A 247 9.43 2.36 -30.88
C THR A 247 8.85 2.78 -32.23
N GLY A 248 9.01 4.04 -32.63
CA GLY A 248 8.46 4.60 -33.87
C GLY A 248 6.93 4.81 -33.84
N HIS A 249 6.33 4.94 -32.65
CA HIS A 249 4.89 5.16 -32.50
C HIS A 249 4.53 6.62 -32.23
N ASP A 250 3.33 7.01 -32.64
CA ASP A 250 2.79 8.36 -32.43
C ASP A 250 2.16 8.56 -31.05
N LYS A 251 1.67 7.47 -30.44
CA LYS A 251 0.99 7.50 -29.15
C LYS A 251 1.46 6.39 -28.23
N VAL A 252 1.18 6.53 -26.95
CA VAL A 252 1.42 5.53 -25.91
C VAL A 252 0.14 5.22 -25.13
N ASN A 253 0.14 4.07 -24.46
CA ASN A 253 -0.84 3.67 -23.47
C ASN A 253 -0.26 3.82 -22.07
N ILE A 254 -1.06 4.26 -21.11
CA ILE A 254 -0.62 4.52 -19.73
C ILE A 254 -1.46 3.71 -18.75
N LEU A 255 -0.81 2.92 -17.90
CA LEU A 255 -1.39 2.34 -16.69
C LEU A 255 -0.93 3.14 -15.48
N ASN A 256 -1.87 3.81 -14.81
CA ASN A 256 -1.64 4.46 -13.53
C ASN A 256 -2.10 3.55 -12.40
N ALA A 257 -1.23 3.29 -11.42
CA ALA A 257 -1.59 2.58 -10.20
C ALA A 257 -1.44 3.50 -8.99
N SER A 258 -2.47 3.57 -8.14
CA SER A 258 -2.39 4.30 -6.86
C SER A 258 -1.87 5.74 -7.04
N LEU A 259 -0.78 6.11 -6.35
CA LEU A 259 -0.12 7.40 -6.43
C LEU A 259 0.31 7.80 -7.85
N GLY A 260 0.59 6.85 -8.75
CA GLY A 260 0.97 7.18 -10.13
C GLY A 260 -0.07 8.04 -10.87
N ALA A 261 -1.33 7.96 -10.45
CA ALA A 261 -2.39 8.80 -10.98
C ALA A 261 -2.26 10.30 -10.63
N SER A 262 -1.55 10.66 -9.55
CA SER A 262 -1.24 12.07 -9.28
C SER A 262 -0.29 12.63 -10.34
N ILE A 263 0.70 11.84 -10.78
CA ILE A 263 1.61 12.24 -11.85
C ILE A 263 0.84 12.40 -13.17
N PHE A 264 -0.12 11.51 -13.45
CA PHE A 264 -1.02 11.68 -14.58
C PHE A 264 -1.88 12.95 -14.48
N THR A 265 -2.40 13.30 -13.30
CA THR A 265 -3.13 14.57 -13.08
C THR A 265 -2.26 15.78 -13.44
N ALA A 266 -1.01 15.80 -12.99
CA ALA A 266 -0.04 16.85 -13.32
C ALA A 266 0.34 16.86 -14.82
N TYR A 267 0.40 15.69 -15.45
CA TYR A 267 0.64 15.55 -16.89
C TYR A 267 -0.54 16.09 -17.71
N ALA A 268 -1.77 15.73 -17.36
CA ALA A 268 -2.98 16.21 -18.03
C ALA A 268 -3.11 17.74 -17.91
N GLU A 269 -2.67 18.33 -16.80
CA GLU A 269 -2.63 19.79 -16.67
C GLU A 269 -1.70 20.44 -17.70
N GLN A 270 -0.47 19.92 -17.83
CA GLN A 270 0.60 20.52 -18.64
C GLN A 270 0.59 20.11 -20.12
N PHE A 271 0.07 18.92 -20.45
CA PHE A 271 0.33 18.25 -21.74
C PHE A 271 -0.89 17.61 -22.40
N LYS A 272 -2.11 17.84 -21.89
CA LYS A 272 -3.37 17.35 -22.49
C LYS A 272 -3.52 17.63 -23.98
N ASP A 273 -2.89 18.69 -24.50
CA ASP A 273 -3.02 19.16 -25.88
C ASP A 273 -2.10 18.43 -26.87
N LYS A 274 -1.07 17.73 -26.40
CA LYS A 274 -0.11 17.02 -27.27
C LYS A 274 -0.73 15.86 -28.05
N GLY A 275 -1.72 15.18 -27.46
CA GLY A 275 -2.34 14.00 -28.06
C GLY A 275 -1.44 12.77 -28.12
N ASP A 276 -0.40 12.72 -27.29
CA ASP A 276 0.58 11.61 -27.23
C ASP A 276 0.04 10.35 -26.53
N VAL A 277 -1.13 10.42 -25.90
CA VAL A 277 -1.72 9.31 -25.13
C VAL A 277 -2.96 8.80 -25.85
N GLU A 278 -3.03 7.49 -26.11
CA GLU A 278 -4.20 6.83 -26.69
C GLU A 278 -5.12 6.28 -25.61
N LYS A 279 -4.63 5.40 -24.73
CA LYS A 279 -5.43 4.82 -23.65
C LYS A 279 -4.80 5.09 -22.29
N VAL A 280 -5.65 5.35 -21.30
CA VAL A 280 -5.31 5.44 -19.89
C VAL A 280 -6.20 4.48 -19.11
N VAL A 281 -5.59 3.65 -18.28
CA VAL A 281 -6.32 2.89 -17.26
C VAL A 281 -5.77 3.27 -15.90
N ASN A 282 -6.66 3.75 -15.04
CA ASN A 282 -6.40 4.13 -13.66
C ASN A 282 -6.87 2.99 -12.75
N VAL A 283 -5.96 2.32 -12.05
CA VAL A 283 -6.29 1.21 -11.14
C VAL A 283 -6.05 1.67 -9.71
N VAL A 284 -7.08 1.58 -8.87
CA VAL A 284 -7.09 2.06 -7.46
C VAL A 284 -6.42 3.44 -7.34
N ALA A 285 -6.77 4.35 -8.23
CA ALA A 285 -5.99 5.54 -8.53
C ALA A 285 -6.26 6.73 -7.58
N LEU A 286 -5.20 7.44 -7.20
CA LEU A 286 -5.27 8.65 -6.37
C LEU A 286 -5.61 9.91 -7.21
N LEU A 287 -6.84 10.00 -7.75
CA LEU A 287 -7.24 11.12 -8.63
C LEU A 287 -7.62 12.39 -7.86
N ASN A 288 -8.19 12.27 -6.65
CA ASN A 288 -8.56 13.40 -5.78
C ASN A 288 -8.06 13.21 -4.34
N GLY A 289 -6.84 12.68 -4.16
CA GLY A 289 -6.27 12.45 -2.83
C GLY A 289 -6.94 11.31 -2.06
N SER A 290 -6.70 11.25 -0.75
CA SER A 290 -7.29 10.29 0.19
C SER A 290 -7.69 11.02 1.47
N ASP A 291 -8.92 10.79 1.93
CA ASP A 291 -9.46 11.40 3.17
C ASP A 291 -8.57 11.08 4.38
N ALA A 292 -7.85 9.95 4.38
CA ALA A 292 -6.88 9.62 5.42
C ALA A 292 -5.73 10.62 5.54
N PHE A 293 -5.25 11.13 4.40
CA PHE A 293 -4.23 12.18 4.37
C PHE A 293 -4.81 13.57 4.70
N GLY A 294 -6.08 13.79 4.36
CA GLY A 294 -6.86 14.95 4.83
C GLY A 294 -6.87 15.04 6.36
N ASP A 295 -7.38 13.98 7.02
CA ASP A 295 -7.41 13.86 8.47
C ASP A 295 -6.01 14.01 9.10
N LEU A 296 -4.99 13.39 8.50
CA LEU A 296 -3.60 13.46 8.98
C LEU A 296 -3.09 14.91 9.03
N TYR A 297 -3.26 15.68 7.95
CA TYR A 297 -2.82 17.08 7.89
C TYR A 297 -3.70 17.99 8.75
N ALA A 298 -5.00 17.67 8.86
CA ALA A 298 -5.92 18.34 9.76
C ALA A 298 -5.56 18.09 11.23
N ALA A 299 -4.82 17.02 11.51
CA ALA A 299 -4.65 16.42 12.83
C ALA A 299 -6.01 16.02 13.44
N ASP A 300 -6.95 15.62 12.58
CA ASP A 300 -8.33 15.28 12.94
C ASP A 300 -8.45 13.78 13.23
N PHE A 301 -7.91 13.42 14.39
CA PHE A 301 -7.93 12.05 14.87
C PHE A 301 -9.11 11.81 15.81
N ASN A 302 -9.71 10.63 15.74
CA ASN A 302 -10.63 10.07 16.70
C ASN A 302 -9.88 9.70 18.00
N LEU A 303 -9.47 10.72 18.75
CA LEU A 303 -8.90 10.61 20.10
C LEU A 303 -9.99 10.72 21.17
N SER A 304 -11.22 10.31 20.83
CA SER A 304 -12.29 10.19 21.82
C SER A 304 -11.85 9.24 22.93
N ASP A 305 -12.41 9.48 24.11
CA ASP A 305 -12.11 8.72 25.31
C ASP A 305 -12.23 7.21 25.10
N GLU A 306 -13.27 6.79 24.39
CA GLU A 306 -13.53 5.39 24.01
C GLU A 306 -12.50 4.89 23.00
N ALA A 307 -12.27 5.64 21.93
CA ALA A 307 -11.34 5.25 20.88
C ALA A 307 -9.90 5.11 21.39
N LEU A 308 -9.37 6.11 22.11
CA LEU A 308 -7.99 6.11 22.57
C LEU A 308 -7.70 5.04 23.63
N TYR A 309 -8.64 4.85 24.56
CA TYR A 309 -8.40 4.05 25.77
C TYR A 309 -9.02 2.65 25.75
N ARG A 310 -9.81 2.33 24.72
CA ARG A 310 -10.46 1.02 24.56
C ARG A 310 -10.17 0.39 23.20
N ASP A 311 -10.37 1.12 22.10
CA ASP A 311 -10.50 0.48 20.77
C ASP A 311 -9.22 0.54 19.94
N PHE A 312 -8.53 1.70 19.92
CA PHE A 312 -7.38 1.97 19.05
C PHE A 312 -6.22 0.98 19.24
N LEU A 313 -5.74 0.77 20.47
CA LEU A 313 -4.54 -0.06 20.70
C LEU A 313 -4.75 -1.55 20.38
N PRO A 314 -5.88 -2.17 20.75
CA PRO A 314 -6.22 -3.51 20.27
C PRO A 314 -6.31 -3.62 18.75
N GLU A 315 -6.92 -2.64 18.08
CA GLU A 315 -7.07 -2.63 16.62
C GLU A 315 -5.72 -2.42 15.92
N ALA A 316 -4.95 -1.41 16.33
CA ALA A 316 -3.63 -1.11 15.78
C ALA A 316 -2.62 -2.27 15.93
N LEU A 317 -2.78 -3.13 16.95
CA LEU A 317 -1.93 -4.29 17.19
C LEU A 317 -2.55 -5.62 16.71
N ALA A 318 -3.76 -5.60 16.14
CA ALA A 318 -4.45 -6.79 15.68
C ALA A 318 -3.74 -7.45 14.50
N ASP A 319 -3.31 -6.66 13.51
CA ASP A 319 -2.73 -7.15 12.25
C ASP A 319 -1.39 -7.89 12.46
N GLY A 320 -0.73 -7.64 13.58
CA GLY A 320 0.49 -8.34 14.02
C GLY A 320 0.24 -9.61 14.84
N GLY A 321 -1.03 -10.01 15.04
CA GLY A 321 -1.42 -11.11 15.93
C GLY A 321 -1.27 -10.78 17.41
N SER A 322 -1.24 -9.49 17.77
CA SER A 322 -0.92 -8.99 19.12
C SER A 322 -2.08 -8.23 19.77
N LYS A 323 -3.33 -8.55 19.40
CA LYS A 323 -4.54 -7.92 19.95
C LYS A 323 -4.57 -7.94 21.49
N THR A 324 -4.16 -9.06 22.10
CA THR A 324 -3.96 -9.22 23.55
C THR A 324 -3.00 -8.18 24.14
N MET A 325 -1.92 -7.87 23.43
CA MET A 325 -0.97 -6.83 23.84
C MET A 325 -1.59 -5.43 23.73
N GLY A 326 -2.50 -5.21 22.80
CA GLY A 326 -3.29 -3.96 22.73
C GLY A 326 -4.18 -3.75 23.95
N TYR A 327 -4.82 -4.81 24.48
CA TYR A 327 -5.56 -4.70 25.74
C TYR A 327 -4.65 -4.42 26.94
N LEU A 328 -3.46 -5.03 26.99
CA LEU A 328 -2.45 -4.66 27.99
C LEU A 328 -1.98 -3.21 27.81
N ALA A 329 -1.81 -2.78 26.57
CA ALA A 329 -1.41 -1.43 26.22
C ALA A 329 -2.41 -0.40 26.77
N ASN A 330 -3.72 -0.64 26.60
CA ASN A 330 -4.78 0.19 27.18
C ASN A 330 -4.58 0.38 28.69
N LEU A 331 -4.30 -0.69 29.43
CA LEU A 331 -4.08 -0.61 30.87
C LEU A 331 -2.84 0.22 31.24
N LEU A 332 -1.79 0.15 30.41
CA LEU A 332 -0.49 0.79 30.66
C LEU A 332 -0.45 2.25 30.23
N ILE A 333 -1.11 2.66 29.13
CA ILE A 333 -1.13 4.07 28.71
C ILE A 333 -1.73 4.99 29.77
N ARG A 334 -2.61 4.47 30.62
CA ARG A 334 -3.20 5.19 31.75
C ARG A 334 -2.20 5.51 32.87
N LEU A 335 -0.98 4.97 32.83
CA LEU A 335 0.09 5.41 33.73
C LEU A 335 0.63 6.80 33.37
N LEU A 336 0.37 7.27 32.15
CA LEU A 336 0.66 8.63 31.72
C LEU A 336 -0.55 9.53 31.99
N PRO A 337 -0.32 10.78 32.40
CA PRO A 337 -1.38 11.79 32.38
C PRO A 337 -1.94 11.95 30.97
N ARG A 338 -3.26 12.11 30.84
CA ARG A 338 -3.92 12.18 29.53
C ARG A 338 -3.35 13.28 28.64
N GLN A 339 -3.08 14.46 29.22
CA GLN A 339 -2.55 15.58 28.46
C GLN A 339 -1.16 15.28 27.89
N VAL A 340 -0.28 14.63 28.68
CA VAL A 340 1.06 14.25 28.22
C VAL A 340 0.98 13.24 27.08
N LEU A 341 0.03 12.31 27.14
CA LEU A 341 -0.21 11.36 26.04
C LEU A 341 -0.62 12.10 24.76
N LEU A 342 -1.61 13.01 24.84
CA LEU A 342 -2.05 13.80 23.69
C LEU A 342 -0.95 14.71 23.12
N ASP A 343 -0.19 15.37 23.99
CA ASP A 343 0.94 16.20 23.59
C ASP A 343 2.01 15.36 22.88
N THR A 344 2.24 14.12 23.35
CA THR A 344 3.15 13.17 22.70
C THR A 344 2.67 12.79 21.29
N PHE A 345 1.36 12.53 21.08
CA PHE A 345 0.81 12.33 19.73
C PHE A 345 1.07 13.54 18.83
N GLY A 346 0.76 14.74 19.32
CA GLY A 346 0.99 15.98 18.59
C GLY A 346 2.46 16.18 18.24
N ALA A 347 3.37 15.85 19.15
CA ALA A 347 4.82 15.91 18.92
C ALA A 347 5.30 14.93 17.85
N VAL A 348 4.80 13.69 17.86
CA VAL A 348 5.14 12.70 16.82
C VAL A 348 4.66 13.17 15.44
N LEU A 349 3.42 13.65 15.33
CA LEU A 349 2.91 14.24 14.09
C LEU A 349 3.79 15.42 13.66
N ASN A 350 4.06 16.37 14.55
CA ASN A 350 4.88 17.54 14.22
C ASN A 350 6.32 17.16 13.80
N GLY A 351 6.91 16.11 14.39
CA GLY A 351 8.20 15.59 13.98
C GLY A 351 8.18 15.02 12.56
N ALA A 352 7.14 14.26 12.21
CA ALA A 352 6.93 13.76 10.86
C ALA A 352 6.64 14.90 9.86
N MET A 353 5.84 15.90 10.27
CA MET A 353 5.56 17.11 9.49
C MET A 353 6.83 17.88 9.17
N ASP A 354 7.70 18.11 10.17
CA ASP A 354 8.95 18.85 9.99
C ASP A 354 10.02 18.08 9.22
N SER A 355 9.89 16.76 9.12
CA SER A 355 10.86 15.92 8.42
C SER A 355 10.44 15.70 6.96
N ILE A 356 9.33 15.00 6.73
CA ILE A 356 8.95 14.52 5.40
C ILE A 356 7.63 15.10 4.89
N LEU A 357 6.61 15.32 5.72
CA LEU A 357 5.26 15.58 5.21
C LEU A 357 5.06 17.05 4.77
N ARG A 358 5.49 18.03 5.56
CA ARG A 358 5.17 19.45 5.29
C ARG A 358 5.75 19.92 3.97
N CYS A 359 7.00 19.59 3.69
CA CYS A 359 7.69 20.14 2.52
C CYS A 359 7.87 19.15 1.37
N ALA A 360 7.26 17.95 1.40
CA ALA A 360 7.24 17.04 0.25
C ALA A 360 6.01 17.31 -0.65
N PRO A 361 6.17 17.94 -1.83
CA PRO A 361 5.01 18.35 -2.64
C PRO A 361 4.10 17.19 -3.07
N ASN A 362 4.66 16.02 -3.37
CA ASN A 362 3.86 14.86 -3.78
C ASN A 362 3.05 14.22 -2.64
N PHE A 363 3.34 14.53 -1.37
CA PHE A 363 2.43 14.20 -0.25
C PHE A 363 1.22 15.13 -0.19
N TRP A 364 1.36 16.38 -0.62
CA TRP A 364 0.22 17.29 -0.78
C TRP A 364 -0.71 16.85 -1.91
N ALA A 365 -0.19 16.14 -2.91
CA ALA A 365 -1.01 15.51 -3.94
C ALA A 365 -1.96 14.42 -3.41
N MET A 366 -1.70 13.93 -2.19
CA MET A 366 -2.54 12.95 -1.50
C MET A 366 -3.66 13.60 -0.68
N ILE A 367 -3.71 14.92 -0.59
CA ILE A 367 -4.78 15.64 0.12
C ILE A 367 -5.92 15.89 -0.86
N PRO A 368 -7.18 15.60 -0.48
CA PRO A 368 -8.34 15.96 -1.29
C PRO A 368 -8.39 17.46 -1.59
N LYS A 369 -8.78 17.82 -2.82
CA LYS A 369 -8.83 19.23 -3.25
C LYS A 369 -9.76 20.08 -2.38
N GLU A 370 -10.78 19.47 -1.78
CA GLU A 370 -11.71 20.13 -0.86
C GLU A 370 -11.02 20.58 0.44
N GLU A 371 -10.00 19.86 0.89
CA GLU A 371 -9.29 20.11 2.15
C GLU A 371 -7.98 20.90 1.95
N TYR A 372 -7.40 20.84 0.74
CA TYR A 372 -6.12 21.45 0.42
C TYR A 372 -5.99 22.91 0.89
N PRO A 373 -6.94 23.85 0.62
CA PRO A 373 -6.78 25.25 0.99
C PRO A 373 -6.57 25.45 2.49
N ALA A 374 -7.36 24.77 3.32
CA ALA A 374 -7.27 24.86 4.77
C ALA A 374 -5.95 24.28 5.28
N MET A 375 -5.49 23.17 4.70
CA MET A 375 -4.22 22.54 5.08
C MET A 375 -3.02 23.38 4.68
N ALA A 376 -3.06 23.96 3.47
CA ALA A 376 -1.99 24.80 2.96
C ALA A 376 -1.84 26.08 3.79
N ASP A 377 -2.95 26.67 4.24
CA ASP A 377 -2.92 27.83 5.13
C ASP A 377 -2.41 27.49 6.53
N LYS A 378 -2.78 26.32 7.06
CA LYS A 378 -2.28 25.83 8.36
C LYS A 378 -0.77 25.62 8.37
N TRP A 379 -0.22 24.99 7.32
CA TRP A 379 1.16 24.50 7.35
C TRP A 379 2.16 25.29 6.50
N LEU A 380 1.70 26.02 5.48
CA LEU A 380 2.56 26.67 4.48
C LEU A 380 2.35 28.20 4.38
N SER A 381 1.61 28.81 5.29
CA SER A 381 1.35 30.27 5.27
C SER A 381 2.56 31.13 5.65
N ASP A 382 3.54 30.57 6.36
CA ASP A 382 4.78 31.28 6.68
C ASP A 382 5.61 31.52 5.39
N PRO A 383 6.12 32.75 5.16
CA PRO A 383 6.92 33.09 3.98
C PRO A 383 8.10 32.16 3.70
N GLN A 384 8.65 31.51 4.72
CA GLN A 384 9.76 30.54 4.55
C GLN A 384 9.35 29.32 3.71
N TYR A 385 8.05 29.03 3.60
CA TYR A 385 7.49 27.91 2.83
C TYR A 385 6.91 28.35 1.49
N ALA A 386 7.09 29.61 1.06
CA ALA A 386 6.50 30.12 -0.17
C ALA A 386 6.86 29.31 -1.42
N ALA A 387 8.09 28.78 -1.49
CA ALA A 387 8.53 27.97 -2.62
C ALA A 387 7.82 26.61 -2.69
N VAL A 388 7.66 25.91 -1.56
CA VAL A 388 6.88 24.67 -1.55
C VAL A 388 5.38 24.94 -1.75
N ARG A 389 4.84 26.01 -1.16
CA ARG A 389 3.45 26.44 -1.37
C ARG A 389 3.13 26.65 -2.85
N ALA A 390 4.03 27.26 -3.61
CA ALA A 390 3.83 27.45 -5.05
C ALA A 390 3.76 26.11 -5.82
N LYS A 391 4.57 25.11 -5.43
CA LYS A 391 4.52 23.77 -6.03
C LYS A 391 3.21 23.05 -5.71
N THR A 392 2.79 23.11 -4.45
CA THR A 392 1.56 22.47 -4.00
C THR A 392 0.32 23.16 -4.57
N ASP A 393 0.34 24.50 -4.71
CA ASP A 393 -0.73 25.27 -5.33
C ASP A 393 -0.87 24.94 -6.82
N ALA A 394 0.25 24.74 -7.52
CA ALA A 394 0.24 24.31 -8.92
C ALA A 394 -0.41 22.93 -9.08
N PHE A 395 -0.09 21.98 -8.20
CA PHE A 395 -0.75 20.67 -8.21
C PHE A 395 -2.23 20.75 -7.84
N TYR A 396 -2.58 21.58 -6.86
CA TYR A 396 -3.97 21.82 -6.50
C TYR A 396 -4.79 22.35 -7.68
N GLN A 397 -4.23 23.25 -8.49
CA GLN A 397 -4.88 23.67 -9.74
C GLN A 397 -5.05 22.51 -10.73
N ALA A 398 -4.06 21.62 -10.86
CA ALA A 398 -4.18 20.42 -11.68
C ALA A 398 -5.33 19.50 -11.20
N GLN A 399 -5.50 19.32 -9.88
CA GLN A 399 -6.62 18.55 -9.32
C GLN A 399 -7.99 19.20 -9.60
N LEU A 400 -8.09 20.53 -9.49
CA LEU A 400 -9.31 21.26 -9.82
C LEU A 400 -9.70 21.08 -11.30
N ASN A 401 -8.70 21.13 -12.18
CA ASN A 401 -8.88 21.03 -13.63
C ASN A 401 -8.98 19.60 -14.17
N LEU A 402 -8.70 18.57 -13.35
CA LEU A 402 -8.56 17.19 -13.79
C LEU A 402 -9.75 16.70 -14.61
N LYS A 403 -10.97 16.99 -14.16
CA LYS A 403 -12.20 16.64 -14.88
C LYS A 403 -12.19 17.21 -16.30
N ASP A 404 -11.96 18.50 -16.43
CA ASP A 404 -12.01 19.20 -17.72
C ASP A 404 -10.84 18.76 -18.62
N ASN A 405 -9.67 18.52 -18.03
CA ASN A 405 -8.49 18.01 -18.73
C ASN A 405 -8.74 16.60 -19.29
N MET A 406 -9.33 15.69 -18.51
CA MET A 406 -9.70 14.35 -18.96
C MET A 406 -10.72 14.40 -20.10
N LEU A 407 -11.77 15.20 -19.94
CA LEU A 407 -12.79 15.36 -20.98
C LEU A 407 -12.22 15.99 -22.26
N TYR A 408 -11.28 16.94 -22.14
CA TYR A 408 -10.57 17.49 -23.28
C TYR A 408 -9.73 16.43 -24.00
N MET A 409 -8.96 15.63 -23.26
CA MET A 409 -8.17 14.54 -23.86
C MET A 409 -9.05 13.53 -24.61
N ILE A 410 -10.22 13.21 -24.06
CA ILE A 410 -11.20 12.31 -24.71
C ILE A 410 -11.77 12.98 -25.98
N ASN A 411 -12.39 14.15 -25.83
CA ASN A 411 -13.18 14.75 -26.89
C ASN A 411 -12.34 15.35 -28.03
N GLU A 412 -11.19 15.95 -27.69
CA GLU A 412 -10.36 16.72 -28.64
C GLU A 412 -9.13 15.94 -29.12
N LYS A 413 -8.68 14.91 -28.38
CA LYS A 413 -7.50 14.10 -28.74
C LYS A 413 -7.81 12.63 -28.99
N GLY A 414 -9.06 12.22 -28.75
CA GLY A 414 -9.52 10.85 -28.94
C GLY A 414 -8.89 9.86 -27.97
N ALA A 415 -8.51 10.31 -26.76
CA ALA A 415 -8.02 9.41 -25.73
C ALA A 415 -9.18 8.58 -25.15
N GLN A 416 -8.90 7.35 -24.72
CA GLN A 416 -9.81 6.54 -23.90
C GLN A 416 -9.28 6.52 -22.47
N ILE A 417 -10.09 6.94 -21.50
CA ILE A 417 -9.68 6.97 -20.09
C ILE A 417 -10.65 6.11 -19.29
N ASN A 418 -10.11 5.17 -18.50
CA ASN A 418 -10.90 4.21 -17.74
C ASN A 418 -10.44 4.17 -16.29
N ASN A 419 -11.38 3.92 -15.38
CA ASN A 419 -11.12 3.81 -13.94
C ASN A 419 -11.54 2.41 -13.44
N VAL A 420 -10.69 1.79 -12.64
CA VAL A 420 -10.93 0.49 -11.98
C VAL A 420 -10.74 0.67 -10.48
N CYS A 421 -11.85 0.60 -9.75
CA CYS A 421 -11.94 1.03 -8.35
C CYS A 421 -12.19 -0.15 -7.41
N GLY A 422 -11.58 -0.13 -6.22
CA GLY A 422 -12.02 -0.94 -5.08
C GLY A 422 -12.95 -0.13 -4.17
N TYR A 423 -13.89 -0.80 -3.51
CA TYR A 423 -14.80 -0.13 -2.57
C TYR A 423 -15.32 -1.07 -1.48
N ASN A 424 -16.09 -0.49 -0.56
CA ASN A 424 -16.76 -1.09 0.59
C ASN A 424 -15.84 -1.49 1.75
N LEU A 425 -14.65 -0.89 1.83
CA LEU A 425 -13.74 -1.06 2.95
C LEU A 425 -13.57 0.24 3.73
N LYS A 426 -13.27 0.09 5.02
CA LYS A 426 -12.75 1.18 5.85
C LYS A 426 -11.23 1.25 5.69
N PHE A 427 -10.61 2.38 5.97
CA PHE A 427 -9.14 2.49 5.97
C PHE A 427 -8.48 1.48 6.94
N SER A 428 -9.09 1.28 8.10
CA SER A 428 -8.69 0.29 9.10
C SER A 428 -8.78 -1.17 8.64
N SER A 429 -9.38 -1.45 7.48
CA SER A 429 -9.46 -2.80 6.92
C SER A 429 -8.12 -3.31 6.39
N LEU A 430 -7.24 -2.40 5.94
CA LEU A 430 -5.89 -2.76 5.47
C LEU A 430 -4.84 -2.63 6.59
N ALA A 431 -4.99 -1.61 7.44
CA ALA A 431 -4.11 -1.38 8.57
C ALA A 431 -4.89 -0.82 9.76
N GLY A 432 -5.03 -1.60 10.83
CA GLY A 432 -5.82 -1.26 12.02
C GLY A 432 -5.41 0.04 12.71
N MET A 433 -4.19 0.52 12.50
CA MET A 433 -3.73 1.83 12.99
C MET A 433 -4.51 3.01 12.40
N LEU A 434 -5.10 2.83 11.22
CA LEU A 434 -5.91 3.85 10.56
C LEU A 434 -7.29 3.99 11.21
N SER A 435 -7.67 3.15 12.19
CA SER A 435 -8.95 3.32 12.90
C SER A 435 -9.02 4.62 13.73
N ILE A 436 -7.87 5.28 13.93
CA ILE A 436 -7.78 6.56 14.62
C ILE A 436 -8.13 7.75 13.73
N ILE A 437 -8.16 7.62 12.40
CA ILE A 437 -8.55 8.75 11.54
C ILE A 437 -10.08 8.87 11.55
N ASN A 438 -10.61 10.09 11.56
CA ASN A 438 -12.06 10.29 11.69
C ASN A 438 -12.84 9.76 10.49
N SER A 439 -12.26 9.85 9.30
CA SER A 439 -12.82 9.41 8.03
C SER A 439 -12.99 7.88 7.96
N ASP A 440 -12.35 7.08 8.83
CA ASP A 440 -12.54 5.63 8.89
C ASP A 440 -14.01 5.20 9.11
N LYS A 441 -14.77 6.02 9.85
CA LYS A 441 -16.16 5.72 10.19
C LYS A 441 -17.15 6.02 9.08
N ASN A 442 -16.79 6.95 8.20
CA ASN A 442 -17.71 7.57 7.24
C ASN A 442 -17.28 7.36 5.79
N SER A 443 -16.08 6.84 5.55
CA SER A 443 -15.54 6.61 4.23
C SER A 443 -16.03 5.29 3.63
N ASN A 444 -15.92 5.24 2.31
CA ASN A 444 -16.02 4.03 1.51
C ASN A 444 -14.76 3.99 0.66
N SER A 445 -13.91 3.00 0.88
CA SER A 445 -12.55 2.96 0.33
C SER A 445 -12.17 1.56 -0.11
N ASP A 446 -10.99 1.44 -0.71
CA ASP A 446 -10.26 0.19 -0.88
C ASP A 446 -9.30 -0.11 0.29
N GLY A 447 -9.43 0.60 1.42
CA GLY A 447 -8.52 0.52 2.56
C GLY A 447 -7.37 1.54 2.54
N VAL A 448 -7.14 2.25 1.43
CA VAL A 448 -6.12 3.32 1.32
C VAL A 448 -6.67 4.60 0.70
N ILE A 449 -7.54 4.48 -0.30
CA ILE A 449 -8.11 5.60 -1.06
C ILE A 449 -9.63 5.45 -1.08
N ASN A 450 -10.33 6.53 -0.76
CA ASN A 450 -11.79 6.59 -0.83
C ASN A 450 -12.27 6.51 -2.29
N VAL A 451 -13.40 5.84 -2.52
CA VAL A 451 -13.91 5.53 -3.86
C VAL A 451 -14.29 6.80 -4.63
N GLN A 452 -14.67 7.87 -3.94
CA GLN A 452 -14.91 9.21 -4.50
C GLN A 452 -13.69 9.76 -5.24
N SER A 453 -12.50 9.41 -4.78
CA SER A 453 -11.23 9.73 -5.43
C SER A 453 -10.98 8.78 -6.60
N THR A 454 -10.98 7.46 -6.38
CA THR A 454 -10.62 6.48 -7.44
C THR A 454 -11.57 6.47 -8.63
N GLY A 455 -12.88 6.69 -8.41
CA GLY A 455 -13.91 6.81 -9.45
C GLY A 455 -14.14 8.24 -9.93
N LEU A 456 -13.50 9.23 -9.30
CA LEU A 456 -13.63 10.66 -9.54
C LEU A 456 -15.10 11.14 -9.56
N GLY A 457 -15.68 11.35 -8.38
CA GLY A 457 -16.99 11.99 -8.20
C GLY A 457 -18.16 11.04 -7.88
N VAL A 458 -17.91 9.73 -7.75
CA VAL A 458 -18.93 8.76 -7.35
C VAL A 458 -19.59 9.14 -6.02
N THR A 459 -20.90 8.91 -5.91
CA THR A 459 -21.64 9.04 -4.66
C THR A 459 -21.65 7.69 -3.96
N ALA A 460 -21.18 7.65 -2.71
CA ALA A 460 -21.09 6.42 -1.95
C ALA A 460 -21.55 6.63 -0.50
N ALA A 461 -22.25 5.64 0.03
CA ALA A 461 -22.49 5.49 1.46
C ALA A 461 -21.23 4.96 2.15
N PRO A 462 -21.05 5.17 3.46
CA PRO A 462 -19.94 4.58 4.22
C PRO A 462 -19.85 3.06 4.04
N ALA A 463 -18.65 2.50 4.20
CA ALA A 463 -18.41 1.07 4.06
C ALA A 463 -19.39 0.22 4.90
N GLY A 464 -20.00 -0.79 4.27
CA GLY A 464 -21.00 -1.67 4.86
C GLY A 464 -22.40 -1.07 4.99
N GLN A 465 -22.64 0.15 4.49
CA GLN A 465 -23.93 0.84 4.52
C GLN A 465 -24.50 1.02 3.11
N GLN A 466 -25.81 1.28 3.04
CA GLN A 466 -26.50 1.62 1.79
C GLN A 466 -26.69 3.13 1.69
N LEU A 467 -26.84 3.61 0.45
CA LEU A 467 -27.30 4.96 0.17
C LEU A 467 -28.66 5.21 0.85
N PRO A 468 -28.97 6.47 1.23
CA PRO A 468 -30.24 6.81 1.87
C PRO A 468 -31.46 6.31 1.06
N ALA A 469 -32.51 5.87 1.75
CA ALA A 469 -33.69 5.29 1.11
C ALA A 469 -34.43 6.28 0.19
N ASP A 470 -34.44 7.56 0.56
CA ASP A 470 -34.98 8.65 -0.25
C ASP A 470 -34.12 8.93 -1.49
N TYR A 471 -32.79 8.83 -1.37
CA TYR A 471 -31.88 8.88 -2.51
C TYR A 471 -32.18 7.73 -3.50
N LEU A 472 -32.22 6.49 -3.01
CA LEU A 472 -32.47 5.30 -3.83
C LEU A 472 -33.86 5.32 -4.49
N ALA A 473 -34.88 5.84 -3.79
CA ALA A 473 -36.22 5.99 -4.35
C ALA A 473 -36.29 7.05 -5.46
N ALA A 474 -35.41 8.06 -5.40
CA ALA A 474 -35.31 9.11 -6.42
C ALA A 474 -34.39 8.75 -7.61
N HIS A 475 -33.55 7.72 -7.46
CA HIS A 475 -32.53 7.32 -8.44
C HIS A 475 -32.68 5.82 -8.78
N ASP A 476 -33.67 5.51 -9.62
CA ASP A 476 -33.78 4.19 -10.26
C ASP A 476 -32.86 4.15 -11.48
N SER A 477 -31.63 3.69 -11.26
CA SER A 477 -30.52 3.81 -12.20
C SER A 477 -29.74 2.50 -12.31
N PRO A 478 -29.36 2.05 -13.52
CA PRO A 478 -28.52 0.85 -13.69
C PRO A 478 -27.10 1.03 -13.14
N TYR A 479 -26.73 2.27 -12.79
CA TYR A 479 -25.45 2.62 -12.17
C TYR A 479 -25.46 2.51 -10.64
N ILE A 480 -26.57 2.09 -10.03
CA ILE A 480 -26.60 1.77 -8.60
C ILE A 480 -25.99 0.38 -8.40
N SER A 481 -25.02 0.28 -7.49
CA SER A 481 -24.40 -1.00 -7.19
C SER A 481 -25.40 -2.01 -6.60
N PRO A 482 -25.20 -3.34 -6.80
CA PRO A 482 -26.12 -4.35 -6.28
C PRO A 482 -26.31 -4.32 -4.75
N ASP A 483 -25.27 -3.94 -4.01
CA ASP A 483 -25.31 -3.74 -2.55
C ASP A 483 -25.98 -2.42 -2.13
N LYS A 484 -26.25 -1.54 -3.09
CA LYS A 484 -26.81 -0.18 -2.94
C LYS A 484 -25.90 0.78 -2.17
N GLY A 485 -24.61 0.45 -2.06
CA GLY A 485 -23.61 1.26 -1.38
C GLY A 485 -23.08 2.42 -2.20
N LEU A 486 -23.22 2.41 -3.53
CA LEU A 486 -22.78 3.51 -4.39
C LEU A 486 -23.63 3.72 -5.64
N ASP A 487 -23.55 4.94 -6.21
CA ASP A 487 -24.15 5.37 -7.47
C ASP A 487 -23.07 5.87 -8.43
N ALA A 488 -22.74 5.03 -9.42
CA ALA A 488 -21.72 5.32 -10.42
C ALA A 488 -22.15 6.41 -11.43
N SER A 489 -23.43 6.78 -11.52
CA SER A 489 -23.90 7.80 -12.46
C SER A 489 -23.34 9.21 -12.19
N THR A 490 -22.79 9.40 -10.99
CA THR A 490 -22.20 10.66 -10.53
C THR A 490 -20.69 10.77 -10.82
N CYS A 491 -20.05 9.68 -11.30
CA CYS A 491 -18.67 9.73 -11.76
C CYS A 491 -18.49 10.71 -12.92
N VAL A 492 -17.26 11.19 -13.12
CA VAL A 492 -16.92 11.92 -14.36
C VAL A 492 -17.09 11.04 -15.60
N LEU A 493 -16.77 9.75 -15.49
CA LEU A 493 -16.81 8.78 -16.59
C LEU A 493 -17.63 7.53 -16.21
N PRO A 494 -18.97 7.63 -16.08
CA PRO A 494 -19.80 6.53 -15.57
C PRO A 494 -19.73 5.26 -16.43
N ASP A 495 -19.63 5.41 -17.76
CA ASP A 495 -19.55 4.29 -18.71
C ASP A 495 -18.13 3.69 -18.83
N ASN A 496 -17.13 4.37 -18.28
CA ASN A 496 -15.73 3.94 -18.30
C ASN A 496 -15.17 3.75 -16.87
N THR A 497 -16.03 3.41 -15.92
CA THR A 497 -15.63 3.15 -14.53
C THR A 497 -16.21 1.82 -14.03
N TRP A 498 -15.34 0.95 -13.51
CA TRP A 498 -15.66 -0.36 -12.93
C TRP A 498 -15.36 -0.38 -11.43
N PHE A 499 -16.16 -1.10 -10.66
CA PHE A 499 -16.09 -1.16 -9.20
C PHE A 499 -16.00 -2.61 -8.71
N PHE A 500 -15.03 -2.89 -7.85
CA PHE A 500 -14.80 -4.18 -7.22
C PHE A 500 -15.16 -4.11 -5.73
N TYR A 501 -16.27 -4.75 -5.37
CA TYR A 501 -16.79 -4.81 -3.99
C TYR A 501 -15.86 -5.64 -3.10
N ASN A 502 -15.54 -5.11 -1.92
CA ASN A 502 -14.61 -5.71 -0.95
C ASN A 502 -13.22 -6.00 -1.53
N GLN A 503 -12.77 -5.24 -2.52
CA GLN A 503 -11.40 -5.33 -3.01
C GLN A 503 -10.51 -4.36 -2.24
N ASP A 504 -9.53 -4.90 -1.52
CA ASP A 504 -8.49 -4.08 -0.90
C ASP A 504 -7.51 -3.52 -1.94
N HIS A 505 -6.87 -2.40 -1.59
CA HIS A 505 -5.98 -1.63 -2.47
C HIS A 505 -4.89 -2.51 -3.11
N GLU A 506 -4.27 -3.37 -2.30
CA GLU A 506 -3.21 -4.28 -2.72
C GLU A 506 -3.75 -5.49 -3.49
N GLN A 507 -5.00 -5.89 -3.23
CA GLN A 507 -5.66 -7.00 -3.89
C GLN A 507 -6.02 -6.70 -5.34
N ALA A 508 -6.08 -5.44 -5.78
CA ALA A 508 -6.31 -5.09 -7.18
C ALA A 508 -5.35 -5.81 -8.14
N GLY A 509 -4.06 -5.88 -7.80
CA GLY A 509 -3.07 -6.66 -8.56
C GLY A 509 -3.20 -8.18 -8.35
N LYS A 510 -3.77 -8.63 -7.23
CA LYS A 510 -3.91 -10.06 -6.87
C LYS A 510 -5.19 -10.68 -7.45
N ASN A 511 -6.17 -9.86 -7.83
CA ASN A 511 -7.43 -10.29 -8.39
C ASN A 511 -7.29 -10.55 -9.90
N ALA A 512 -7.46 -11.80 -10.32
CA ALA A 512 -7.40 -12.18 -11.72
C ALA A 512 -8.45 -11.43 -12.56
N ALA A 513 -9.68 -11.31 -12.07
CA ALA A 513 -10.76 -10.60 -12.76
C ALA A 513 -10.43 -9.12 -13.01
N CYS A 514 -9.85 -8.45 -12.00
CA CYS A 514 -9.39 -7.08 -12.10
C CYS A 514 -8.29 -6.94 -13.18
N MET A 515 -7.24 -7.77 -13.10
CA MET A 515 -6.13 -7.68 -14.05
C MET A 515 -6.50 -8.11 -15.47
N ASN A 516 -7.45 -9.04 -15.63
CA ASN A 516 -7.99 -9.43 -16.92
C ASN A 516 -8.82 -8.31 -17.55
N LEU A 517 -9.60 -7.56 -16.76
CA LEU A 517 -10.27 -6.35 -17.23
C LEU A 517 -9.25 -5.29 -17.69
N VAL A 518 -8.21 -5.04 -16.89
CA VAL A 518 -7.14 -4.11 -17.27
C VAL A 518 -6.50 -4.53 -18.60
N GLY A 519 -6.19 -5.82 -18.76
CA GLY A 519 -5.68 -6.37 -20.02
C GLY A 519 -6.65 -6.16 -21.20
N GLU A 520 -7.95 -6.42 -21.01
CA GLU A 520 -8.98 -6.24 -22.04
C GLU A 520 -9.06 -4.77 -22.49
N LEU A 521 -9.06 -3.81 -21.54
CA LEU A 521 -9.11 -2.36 -21.82
C LEU A 521 -7.96 -1.89 -22.73
N PHE A 522 -6.77 -2.45 -22.55
CA PHE A 522 -5.63 -2.10 -23.41
C PHE A 522 -5.64 -2.84 -24.74
N THR A 523 -5.95 -4.14 -24.73
CA THR A 523 -5.65 -5.03 -25.86
C THR A 523 -6.84 -5.28 -26.80
N ASN A 524 -8.08 -5.06 -26.35
CA ASN A 524 -9.26 -5.23 -27.19
C ASN A 524 -9.76 -3.87 -27.73
N PRO A 525 -9.62 -3.58 -29.04
CA PRO A 525 -10.10 -2.32 -29.61
C PRO A 525 -11.63 -2.19 -29.64
N TYR A 526 -12.36 -3.28 -29.45
CA TYR A 526 -13.83 -3.30 -29.44
C TYR A 526 -14.42 -3.21 -28.03
N PHE A 527 -13.59 -3.26 -26.98
CA PHE A 527 -14.02 -3.10 -25.60
C PHE A 527 -13.87 -1.64 -25.20
N THR A 528 -14.94 -0.86 -25.34
CA THR A 528 -14.92 0.61 -25.21
C THR A 528 -15.42 1.12 -23.87
N ASP A 529 -16.30 0.37 -23.20
CA ASP A 529 -17.06 0.80 -22.02
C ASP A 529 -17.71 -0.41 -21.32
N ILE A 530 -18.44 -0.14 -20.23
CA ILE A 530 -19.17 -1.14 -19.43
C ILE A 530 -20.24 -1.93 -20.22
N HIS A 531 -20.67 -1.46 -21.39
CA HIS A 531 -21.71 -2.10 -22.19
C HIS A 531 -21.15 -3.06 -23.24
N SER A 532 -19.83 -3.04 -23.45
CA SER A 532 -19.16 -3.84 -24.47
C SER A 532 -19.29 -5.34 -24.23
N ASP A 533 -19.08 -5.80 -22.98
CA ASP A 533 -19.24 -7.21 -22.59
C ASP A 533 -19.55 -7.35 -21.08
N PRO A 534 -20.76 -6.94 -20.63
CA PRO A 534 -21.12 -6.96 -19.22
C PRO A 534 -21.24 -8.38 -18.63
N ALA A 535 -21.28 -9.42 -19.48
CA ALA A 535 -21.34 -10.80 -19.03
C ALA A 535 -19.98 -11.28 -18.53
N ARG A 536 -18.88 -10.91 -19.22
CA ARG A 536 -17.52 -11.18 -18.75
C ARG A 536 -17.03 -10.13 -17.76
N PHE A 537 -17.29 -8.85 -18.03
CA PHE A 537 -16.73 -7.72 -17.30
C PHE A 537 -17.83 -6.77 -16.79
N PRO A 538 -18.62 -7.19 -15.79
CA PRO A 538 -19.68 -6.36 -15.24
C PRO A 538 -19.12 -5.10 -14.58
N GLN A 539 -19.85 -3.98 -14.65
CA GLN A 539 -19.48 -2.73 -13.98
C GLN A 539 -19.26 -2.93 -12.47
N PHE A 540 -20.09 -3.74 -11.83
CA PHE A 540 -19.97 -4.13 -10.42
C PHE A 540 -19.49 -5.57 -10.32
N ASN A 541 -18.28 -5.75 -9.80
CA ASN A 541 -17.58 -7.02 -9.68
C ASN A 541 -17.08 -7.22 -8.24
N TYR A 542 -16.34 -8.28 -7.97
CA TYR A 542 -15.95 -8.66 -6.60
C TYR A 542 -14.44 -8.82 -6.44
N GLY A 543 -13.93 -8.48 -5.26
CA GLY A 543 -12.58 -8.80 -4.85
C GLY A 543 -12.32 -10.32 -4.81
N SER A 544 -11.10 -10.72 -5.21
CA SER A 544 -10.59 -12.08 -5.01
C SER A 544 -9.05 -12.08 -4.96
N ASP A 545 -8.44 -13.06 -4.31
CA ASP A 545 -6.97 -13.20 -4.25
C ASP A 545 -6.49 -14.48 -4.97
N SER A 546 -5.80 -14.28 -6.08
CA SER A 546 -5.16 -15.34 -6.88
C SER A 546 -3.62 -15.28 -6.86
N LYS A 547 -3.04 -14.46 -5.96
CA LYS A 547 -1.60 -14.18 -5.91
C LYS A 547 -0.77 -15.44 -5.75
N GLU A 548 -1.16 -16.33 -4.84
CA GLU A 548 -0.39 -17.55 -4.59
C GLU A 548 -0.42 -18.51 -5.78
N ILE A 549 -1.58 -18.63 -6.44
CA ILE A 549 -1.75 -19.42 -7.67
C ILE A 549 -0.76 -18.90 -8.72
N ARG A 550 -0.83 -17.61 -9.03
CA ARG A 550 -0.04 -16.97 -10.07
C ARG A 550 1.46 -16.99 -9.78
N ARG A 551 1.86 -16.64 -8.55
CA ARG A 551 3.27 -16.37 -8.23
C ARG A 551 4.05 -17.64 -7.90
N TYR A 552 3.39 -18.66 -7.38
CA TYR A 552 4.09 -19.77 -6.73
C TYR A 552 3.54 -21.14 -7.14
N LEU A 553 2.24 -21.37 -6.96
CA LEU A 553 1.68 -22.72 -7.01
C LEU A 553 1.54 -23.26 -8.43
N LEU A 554 1.02 -22.45 -9.36
CA LEU A 554 0.87 -22.88 -10.74
C LEU A 554 2.24 -23.05 -11.44
N PRO A 555 3.21 -22.11 -11.32
CA PRO A 555 4.56 -22.33 -11.84
C PRO A 555 5.23 -23.61 -11.32
N ASP A 556 5.11 -23.89 -10.01
CA ASP A 556 5.65 -25.10 -9.42
C ASP A 556 4.98 -26.37 -9.95
N ALA A 557 3.66 -26.36 -10.09
CA ALA A 557 2.92 -27.49 -10.65
C ALA A 557 3.31 -27.77 -12.11
N GLN A 558 3.50 -26.72 -12.91
CA GLN A 558 3.97 -26.83 -14.28
C GLN A 558 5.42 -27.36 -14.33
N LYS A 559 6.30 -26.91 -13.43
CA LYS A 559 7.67 -27.42 -13.34
C LYS A 559 7.72 -28.88 -12.90
N ALA A 560 6.92 -29.28 -11.91
CA ALA A 560 6.78 -30.69 -11.51
C ALA A 560 6.32 -31.57 -12.69
N LEU A 561 5.34 -31.09 -13.47
CA LEU A 561 4.88 -31.78 -14.68
C LEU A 561 5.97 -31.89 -15.75
N ALA A 562 6.77 -30.84 -15.96
CA ALA A 562 7.88 -30.85 -16.90
C ALA A 562 8.99 -31.83 -16.49
N LEU A 563 9.37 -31.87 -15.22
CA LEU A 563 10.34 -32.84 -14.69
C LEU A 563 9.85 -34.28 -14.85
N TYR A 564 8.55 -34.52 -14.64
CA TYR A 564 7.94 -35.82 -14.91
C TYR A 564 8.06 -36.21 -16.39
N GLN A 565 7.76 -35.28 -17.31
CA GLN A 565 7.86 -35.51 -18.75
C GLN A 565 9.31 -35.76 -19.21
N ALA A 566 10.29 -35.16 -18.53
CA ALA A 566 11.72 -35.39 -18.75
C ALA A 566 12.23 -36.71 -18.15
N GLY A 567 11.41 -37.42 -17.35
CA GLY A 567 11.81 -38.63 -16.63
C GLY A 567 12.68 -38.36 -15.40
N GLU A 568 12.71 -37.12 -14.91
CA GLU A 568 13.55 -36.67 -13.78
C GLU A 568 12.76 -36.66 -12.45
N PHE A 569 11.45 -36.87 -12.49
CA PHE A 569 10.58 -36.89 -11.32
C PHE A 569 9.47 -37.93 -11.49
N ASP A 570 9.37 -38.88 -10.57
CA ASP A 570 8.38 -39.95 -10.66
C ASP A 570 7.06 -39.53 -10.00
N ILE A 571 5.95 -39.69 -10.73
CA ILE A 571 4.61 -39.36 -10.27
C ILE A 571 3.68 -40.52 -10.64
N SER A 572 2.90 -41.01 -9.68
CA SER A 572 1.91 -42.07 -9.93
C SER A 572 0.89 -41.64 -10.99
N ALA A 573 0.30 -42.59 -11.73
CA ALA A 573 -0.67 -42.25 -12.77
C ALA A 573 -1.91 -41.50 -12.21
N GLU A 574 -2.32 -41.83 -10.99
CA GLU A 574 -3.41 -41.15 -10.28
C GLU A 574 -3.03 -39.72 -9.92
N ASP A 575 -1.84 -39.52 -9.31
CA ASP A 575 -1.38 -38.20 -8.91
C ASP A 575 -1.05 -37.30 -10.10
N LEU A 576 -0.60 -37.88 -11.21
CA LEU A 576 -0.40 -37.14 -12.46
C LEU A 576 -1.73 -36.63 -13.02
N ALA A 577 -2.78 -37.43 -12.96
CA ALA A 577 -4.12 -37.01 -13.39
C ALA A 577 -4.64 -35.87 -12.50
N GLU A 578 -4.45 -35.99 -11.19
CA GLU A 578 -4.83 -34.93 -10.24
C GLU A 578 -3.98 -33.67 -10.40
N LEU A 579 -2.67 -33.78 -10.63
CA LEU A 579 -1.78 -32.64 -10.90
C LEU A 579 -2.24 -31.87 -12.14
N LYS A 580 -2.57 -32.57 -13.23
CA LYS A 580 -3.11 -31.95 -14.44
C LYS A 580 -4.45 -31.26 -14.19
N ALA A 581 -5.33 -31.88 -13.40
CA ALA A 581 -6.61 -31.28 -13.06
C ALA A 581 -6.46 -30.06 -12.14
N ALA A 582 -5.50 -30.08 -11.21
CA ALA A 582 -5.17 -28.94 -10.36
C ALA A 582 -4.55 -27.78 -11.15
N ILE A 583 -3.67 -28.08 -12.12
CA ILE A 583 -3.12 -27.10 -13.07
C ILE A 583 -4.26 -26.45 -13.86
N ALA A 584 -5.16 -27.25 -14.46
CA ALA A 584 -6.29 -26.73 -15.21
C ALA A 584 -7.19 -25.82 -14.36
N GLN A 585 -7.52 -26.23 -13.14
CA GLN A 585 -8.30 -25.38 -12.23
C GLN A 585 -7.58 -24.09 -11.83
N GLY A 586 -6.26 -24.14 -11.62
CA GLY A 586 -5.46 -22.95 -11.36
C GLY A 586 -5.44 -22.00 -12.56
N GLU A 587 -5.30 -22.52 -13.77
CA GLU A 587 -5.38 -21.73 -15.00
C GLU A 587 -6.77 -21.11 -15.20
N ASP A 588 -7.84 -21.84 -14.92
CA ASP A 588 -9.21 -21.32 -14.99
C ASP A 588 -9.44 -20.20 -13.98
N ALA A 589 -8.93 -20.34 -12.75
CA ALA A 589 -8.97 -19.28 -11.75
C ALA A 589 -8.23 -18.00 -12.18
N LEU A 590 -7.11 -18.13 -12.91
CA LEU A 590 -6.37 -16.98 -13.46
C LEU A 590 -7.01 -16.37 -14.70
N LYS A 591 -7.88 -17.10 -15.42
CA LYS A 591 -8.65 -16.62 -16.57
C LYS A 591 -10.01 -16.03 -16.18
N ALA A 592 -10.37 -16.10 -14.90
CA ALA A 592 -11.65 -15.59 -14.41
C ALA A 592 -11.79 -14.09 -14.70
N THR A 593 -12.97 -13.67 -15.17
CA THR A 593 -13.32 -12.26 -15.42
C THR A 593 -14.33 -11.73 -14.40
N ILE A 594 -14.89 -12.62 -13.58
CA ILE A 594 -15.73 -12.32 -12.42
C ILE A 594 -14.97 -12.79 -11.19
N GLY A 595 -14.81 -11.91 -10.20
CA GLY A 595 -14.11 -12.25 -8.96
C GLY A 595 -14.93 -13.21 -8.11
N ASP A 596 -14.28 -14.28 -7.63
CA ASP A 596 -14.86 -15.23 -6.70
C ASP A 596 -13.76 -15.79 -5.78
N GLN A 597 -13.77 -15.36 -4.51
CA GLN A 597 -12.77 -15.79 -3.53
C GLN A 597 -12.87 -17.29 -3.24
N ALA A 598 -14.06 -17.90 -3.25
CA ALA A 598 -14.21 -19.32 -2.95
C ALA A 598 -13.60 -20.19 -4.07
N VAL A 599 -13.74 -19.77 -5.33
CA VAL A 599 -13.08 -20.42 -6.47
C VAL A 599 -11.57 -20.30 -6.37
N ALA A 600 -11.04 -19.11 -6.06
CA ALA A 600 -9.61 -18.89 -5.89
C ALA A 600 -9.03 -19.72 -4.73
N ASP A 601 -9.73 -19.78 -3.59
CA ASP A 601 -9.33 -20.58 -2.43
C ASP A 601 -9.32 -22.08 -2.76
N ALA A 602 -10.33 -22.57 -3.45
CA ALA A 602 -10.42 -23.98 -3.85
C ALA A 602 -9.26 -24.37 -4.79
N ALA A 603 -8.96 -23.54 -5.79
CA ALA A 603 -7.84 -23.76 -6.70
C ALA A 603 -6.48 -23.74 -5.96
N THR A 604 -6.30 -22.76 -5.06
CA THR A 604 -5.12 -22.63 -4.20
C THR A 604 -4.91 -23.88 -3.34
N GLN A 605 -5.96 -24.34 -2.65
CA GLN A 605 -5.88 -25.52 -1.80
C GLN A 605 -5.58 -26.78 -2.61
N ARG A 606 -6.21 -26.97 -3.77
CA ARG A 606 -5.97 -28.14 -4.61
C ARG A 606 -4.53 -28.21 -5.11
N LEU A 607 -3.98 -27.10 -5.61
CA LEU A 607 -2.58 -27.02 -6.03
C LEU A 607 -1.61 -27.28 -4.87
N LYS A 608 -1.85 -26.68 -3.70
CA LYS A 608 -1.04 -26.94 -2.50
C LYS A 608 -1.03 -28.43 -2.15
N ASN A 609 -2.21 -29.04 -2.08
CA ASN A 609 -2.36 -30.43 -1.66
C ASN A 609 -1.64 -31.39 -2.61
N ILE A 610 -1.78 -31.21 -3.93
CA ILE A 610 -1.12 -32.11 -4.88
C ILE A 610 0.39 -31.92 -4.91
N LEU A 611 0.89 -30.67 -4.83
CA LEU A 611 2.34 -30.39 -4.80
C LEU A 611 3.02 -31.00 -3.57
N VAL A 612 2.33 -31.00 -2.43
CA VAL A 612 2.79 -31.69 -1.22
C VAL A 612 2.70 -33.20 -1.37
N LYS A 613 1.59 -33.72 -1.91
CA LYS A 613 1.37 -35.17 -2.08
C LYS A 613 2.42 -35.82 -2.97
N ILE A 614 2.82 -35.16 -4.06
CA ILE A 614 3.86 -35.66 -4.98
C ILE A 614 5.28 -35.41 -4.45
N GLY A 615 5.44 -34.71 -3.32
CA GLY A 615 6.76 -34.42 -2.73
C GLY A 615 7.55 -33.33 -3.44
N TYR A 616 6.92 -32.53 -4.32
CA TYR A 616 7.58 -31.40 -4.97
C TYR A 616 7.71 -30.20 -4.01
N ARG A 617 6.72 -30.01 -3.13
CA ARG A 617 6.81 -29.10 -1.99
C ARG A 617 6.83 -29.89 -0.70
N GLU A 618 7.59 -29.38 0.27
CA GLU A 618 7.46 -29.86 1.64
C GLU A 618 6.05 -29.55 2.14
N ALA A 619 5.46 -30.51 2.85
CA ALA A 619 4.29 -30.21 3.65
C ALA A 619 4.66 -29.03 4.56
N PRO A 620 3.80 -27.99 4.69
CA PRO A 620 4.03 -27.01 5.73
C PRO A 620 4.28 -27.78 7.03
N PRO A 621 5.31 -27.41 7.82
CA PRO A 621 5.56 -28.09 9.08
C PRO A 621 4.22 -28.16 9.80
N PRO A 622 3.83 -29.35 10.34
CA PRO A 622 2.53 -29.50 10.97
C PRO A 622 2.39 -28.29 11.87
N ALA A 623 1.36 -27.47 11.61
CA ALA A 623 1.12 -26.28 12.40
C ALA A 623 1.23 -26.77 13.83
N MET A 624 2.27 -26.32 14.55
CA MET A 624 2.56 -26.82 15.89
C MET A 624 1.22 -26.71 16.58
N GLU A 625 0.53 -27.84 16.82
CA GLU A 625 -0.86 -27.76 17.26
C GLU A 625 -0.75 -26.90 18.50
N PRO A 626 -1.30 -25.67 18.45
CA PRO A 626 -0.90 -24.70 19.41
C PRO A 626 -1.40 -25.30 20.72
N ASP A 627 -0.44 -25.63 21.58
CA ASP A 627 -0.65 -26.51 22.73
C ASP A 627 -2.01 -26.16 23.32
N PRO A 628 -3.00 -27.07 23.32
CA PRO A 628 -4.38 -26.72 23.65
C PRO A 628 -4.47 -25.99 24.99
N VAL A 629 -3.53 -26.29 25.89
CA VAL A 629 -3.34 -25.59 27.16
C VAL A 629 -2.83 -24.16 26.95
N LYS A 630 -1.81 -23.94 26.11
CA LYS A 630 -1.35 -22.58 25.73
C LYS A 630 -2.40 -21.77 24.99
N VAL A 631 -3.16 -22.35 24.06
CA VAL A 631 -4.26 -21.67 23.36
C VAL A 631 -5.35 -21.29 24.34
N PHE A 632 -5.74 -22.22 25.21
CA PHE A 632 -6.68 -21.94 26.29
C PHE A 632 -6.19 -20.80 27.17
N PHE A 633 -4.92 -20.82 27.61
CA PHE A 633 -4.36 -19.74 28.42
C PHE A 633 -4.18 -18.43 27.66
N ALA A 634 -3.88 -18.45 26.35
CA ALA A 634 -3.79 -17.25 25.52
C ALA A 634 -5.17 -16.61 25.33
N ASN A 635 -6.20 -17.41 25.00
CA ASN A 635 -7.58 -16.95 24.87
C ASN A 635 -8.13 -16.47 26.23
N LEU A 636 -7.83 -17.19 27.32
CA LEU A 636 -8.18 -16.77 28.66
C LEU A 636 -7.48 -15.47 29.04
N LEU A 637 -6.19 -15.32 28.74
CA LEU A 637 -5.44 -14.10 28.99
C LEU A 637 -6.00 -12.93 28.19
N GLU A 638 -6.32 -13.13 26.92
CA GLU A 638 -6.99 -12.13 26.08
C GLU A 638 -8.33 -11.71 26.68
N GLN A 639 -9.19 -12.67 27.03
CA GLN A 639 -10.49 -12.38 27.66
C GLN A 639 -10.34 -11.67 29.00
N LEU A 640 -9.37 -12.06 29.84
CA LEU A 640 -9.09 -11.42 31.12
C LEU A 640 -8.55 -10.01 30.95
N LEU A 641 -7.59 -9.79 30.03
CA LEU A 641 -7.05 -8.46 29.75
C LEU A 641 -8.08 -7.55 29.10
N LYS A 642 -8.91 -8.08 28.20
CA LYS A 642 -10.05 -7.36 27.64
C LYS A 642 -11.03 -6.97 28.74
N ALA A 643 -11.48 -7.92 29.56
CA ALA A 643 -12.40 -7.64 30.66
C ALA A 643 -11.81 -6.64 31.67
N ALA A 644 -10.52 -6.74 31.97
CA ALA A 644 -9.83 -5.77 32.82
C ALA A 644 -9.73 -4.39 32.16
N SER A 645 -9.40 -4.32 30.86
CA SER A 645 -9.36 -3.09 30.08
C SER A 645 -10.73 -2.41 30.05
N ASP A 646 -11.79 -3.16 29.75
CA ASP A 646 -13.18 -2.69 29.72
C ASP A 646 -13.61 -2.21 31.11
N TYR A 647 -13.38 -3.01 32.15
CA TYR A 647 -13.71 -2.63 33.53
C TYR A 647 -12.96 -1.37 33.99
N VAL A 648 -11.66 -1.26 33.68
CA VAL A 648 -10.89 -0.06 34.00
C VAL A 648 -11.40 1.14 33.23
N TYR A 649 -11.80 0.99 31.97
CA TYR A 649 -12.45 2.06 31.23
C TYR A 649 -13.77 2.48 31.89
N ASP A 650 -14.65 1.55 32.21
CA ASP A 650 -15.97 1.81 32.81
C ASP A 650 -15.87 2.45 34.21
N THR A 651 -14.78 2.17 34.95
CA THR A 651 -14.59 2.65 36.32
C THR A 651 -13.71 3.88 36.45
N VAL A 652 -12.59 3.95 35.71
CA VAL A 652 -11.62 5.05 35.75
C VAL A 652 -11.98 6.14 34.75
N GLY A 653 -12.61 5.77 33.63
CA GLY A 653 -12.84 6.64 32.49
C GLY A 653 -11.57 6.86 31.68
N ALA A 654 -11.61 7.81 30.76
CA ALA A 654 -10.47 8.22 29.94
C ALA A 654 -9.59 9.24 30.66
N ARG A 655 -8.92 8.75 31.69
CA ARG A 655 -8.00 9.53 32.50
C ARG A 655 -6.80 8.67 32.82
N GLY A 656 -5.63 9.31 32.97
CA GLY A 656 -4.52 8.69 33.67
C GLY A 656 -4.93 8.31 35.10
N TYR A 657 -4.35 7.25 35.66
CA TYR A 657 -4.63 6.82 37.03
C TYR A 657 -4.34 7.92 38.06
N SER A 658 -3.44 8.84 37.72
CA SER A 658 -3.03 9.99 38.51
C SER A 658 -3.91 11.23 38.33
N ASP A 659 -4.67 11.36 37.23
CA ASP A 659 -5.49 12.55 36.93
C ASP A 659 -6.68 12.74 37.91
N ARG A 660 -6.89 11.78 38.83
CA ARG A 660 -7.91 11.85 39.90
C ARG A 660 -7.39 12.52 41.19
N PHE A 661 -6.09 12.79 41.29
CA PHE A 661 -5.44 13.27 42.52
C PHE A 661 -4.84 14.67 42.37
#